data_AF-A0A949VPZ6-F1
#
_entry.id   AF-A0A949VPZ6-F1
#
_cell.length_a   1.000
_cell.length_b   1.000
_cell.length_c   1.000
_cell.angle_alpha   90.00
_cell.angle_beta   90.00
_cell.angle_gamma   90.00
#
_symmetry.space_group_name_H-M   'P 1'
#
loop_
_entity.id
_entity.type
_entity.pdbx_description
1 polymer ?
#
loop_
_entity_poly.entity_id
_entity_poly.type
_entity_poly.pdbx_seq_one_letter_code
_entity_poly.pdbx_strand_id
1 'polypeptide(L)'
;MRKAFGLLFLLSGFCSAQGDVAAQARRLEYGGEAAQAGSLLRKAAEERPNDAGAQIAYAEFLDRYRDPGTRAAYEKALRLTDADRSRRVTIAHRLILLDLMANDSAAVSRHMQVYRSAGGSELAMPGEGAPQGRPMGTIEIPGPLRSFARMAALSPELTPDDLLGALARNVVTNGYQAASSNEALDQTEYLKLVVKYLSQARELSKLAGEGKKIRIETCESTQTGDLLRILGYRMRGGCGSEVVLETVNASRAFLTIDSGFPLAELEQHLRTNRPFVYDYAPVKVPVLYSPEYWLSSKDKQNGEFIDAFLSDPSLCRLYLALSKLDPETAGELRKALPVQRIKAFAHVLDFFGGMLQLRGGRIPVPGGQRSAGAWADLVGVSPDQGAVFFEKLIGKDDGWLASYYDSLARIQGPVLDYLTEPARLKRFYSALRGRITSPGPARPVFRSNTELMLLTTRMRLEPDGKPHLPGNLEVWKGLFVQHPHGKYDGKLTKAAAGWKEPDDVIEALFALCRKAVENEPLKIYMALSDINRHRQHPLEAATVDRLARDFRAYGSQYPIFAEVPALTDKTIIQYMDTARAVVQIKDQGLRADTAGTLQALISLWQIFVRQQSIKVADADPSMSALLAGFAKIHNGRELFDAGRAGVTLLLKDTPAPPNAELQDRLFDLLAGSVNPADTESQRLMVQEMIRLFEVQRLPSIKLLFDVADNLDAVAKGGKMNTVLMNRLAARISEIQTPRAALSTVEKNSMAFGYWTERHIEQQRKFNIRAQVEKAGGDAEKLANIRGQLAPMLRDSLVGLSYVHYAPPGAQILQTNPVFVRSHDFLGLQGSSQTWKSTEVFGTGWPSSAGGRLVGSLSGLPYALAEAEQNFLIPSREQALIWGDLVPQMIVMAKVPRWWKVTPSQLHWVGLHMRRGESLLAEAVVDAAMRPRVMASIDRRAAPNRASRIEHLLASGKYRDAFDLTTPAELFLLAADLTPPNSQDPDPLAREIRRLAADHPNQVNYAAISESFGTPKPTLANSYHPELLNLRTFPTLMGYSSRIMAESWESNLLYYAALADELHIPPSQLNLRIPEWTQKTVERIFATHLEDWPALLRSLRNVGADAREIARRGGVADSKALE
;
A
#
# COMPACT_ATOMS: atom_id res chain seq x y z
N MET A 1 12.23 -19.10 72.96
CA MET A 1 12.45 -19.40 71.53
C MET A 1 11.17 -19.82 70.78
N ARG A 2 10.06 -19.06 70.90
CA ARG A 2 8.84 -19.27 70.06
C ARG A 2 8.22 -17.98 69.50
N LYS A 3 8.89 -16.83 69.68
CA LYS A 3 8.47 -15.52 69.12
C LYS A 3 9.33 -15.03 67.95
N ALA A 4 10.37 -15.76 67.55
CA ALA A 4 11.27 -15.37 66.44
C ALA A 4 10.94 -16.07 65.10
N PHE A 5 10.13 -17.14 65.10
CA PHE A 5 9.81 -17.89 63.88
C PHE A 5 8.54 -17.38 63.15
N GLY A 6 7.68 -16.60 63.83
CA GLY A 6 6.47 -16.03 63.22
C GLY A 6 6.71 -14.79 62.36
N LEU A 7 7.83 -14.08 62.57
CA LEU A 7 8.13 -12.85 61.84
C LEU A 7 8.86 -13.10 60.49
N LEU A 8 9.57 -14.22 60.35
CA LEU A 8 10.24 -14.58 59.09
C LEU A 8 9.28 -15.16 58.04
N PHE A 9 8.19 -15.82 58.45
CA PHE A 9 7.20 -16.37 57.52
C PHE A 9 6.23 -15.32 56.96
N LEU A 10 6.03 -14.20 57.67
CA LEU A 10 5.22 -13.09 57.18
C LEU A 10 6.00 -12.27 56.13
N LEU A 11 7.31 -12.06 56.29
CA LEU A 11 8.13 -11.31 55.31
C LEU A 11 8.44 -12.09 54.02
N SER A 12 8.48 -13.43 54.06
CA SER A 12 8.63 -14.26 52.86
C SER A 12 7.32 -14.46 52.08
N GLY A 13 6.16 -14.36 52.74
CA GLY A 13 4.84 -14.50 52.08
C GLY A 13 4.39 -13.27 51.27
N PHE A 14 4.89 -12.07 51.59
CA PHE A 14 4.52 -10.83 50.88
C PHE A 14 5.24 -10.64 49.53
N CYS A 15 6.48 -11.13 49.37
CA CYS A 15 7.17 -11.10 48.08
C CYS A 15 6.61 -12.15 47.09
N SER A 16 6.10 -13.29 47.57
CA SER A 16 5.52 -14.33 46.71
C SER A 16 4.15 -13.94 46.13
N ALA A 17 3.31 -13.24 46.91
CA ALA A 17 1.96 -12.87 46.47
C ALA A 17 1.94 -11.79 45.36
N GLN A 18 2.92 -10.89 45.35
CA GLN A 18 3.03 -9.84 44.32
C GLN A 18 3.55 -10.37 42.98
N GLY A 19 4.51 -11.31 43.03
CA GLY A 19 4.96 -12.04 41.85
C GLY A 19 3.82 -12.82 41.19
N ASP A 20 2.87 -13.30 41.99
CA ASP A 20 1.71 -14.06 41.55
C ASP A 20 0.68 -13.19 40.80
N VAL A 21 0.27 -12.04 41.35
CA VAL A 21 -0.72 -11.15 40.69
C VAL A 21 -0.20 -10.60 39.36
N ALA A 22 1.05 -10.15 39.30
CA ALA A 22 1.63 -9.64 38.06
C ALA A 22 1.82 -10.76 37.02
N ALA A 23 2.15 -11.98 37.44
CA ALA A 23 2.23 -13.14 36.55
C ALA A 23 0.85 -13.56 36.04
N GLN A 24 -0.18 -13.52 36.89
CA GLN A 24 -1.55 -13.79 36.53
C GLN A 24 -2.08 -12.76 35.51
N ALA A 25 -1.84 -11.46 35.75
CA ALA A 25 -2.20 -10.41 34.81
C ALA A 25 -1.54 -10.63 33.44
N ARG A 26 -0.26 -11.00 33.39
CA ARG A 26 0.42 -11.33 32.12
C ARG A 26 -0.21 -12.52 31.40
N ARG A 27 -0.58 -13.58 32.13
CA ARG A 27 -1.28 -14.72 31.51
C ARG A 27 -2.62 -14.31 30.90
N LEU A 28 -3.35 -13.39 31.56
CA LEU A 28 -4.57 -12.80 31.01
C LEU A 28 -4.28 -11.95 29.77
N GLU A 29 -3.26 -11.09 29.79
CA GLU A 29 -2.83 -10.30 28.61
C GLU A 29 -2.51 -11.21 27.41
N TYR A 30 -1.67 -12.24 27.63
CA TYR A 30 -1.24 -13.15 26.56
C TYR A 30 -2.38 -14.03 26.04
N GLY A 31 -3.40 -14.24 26.87
CA GLY A 31 -4.66 -14.90 26.53
C GLY A 31 -5.68 -14.01 25.82
N GLY A 32 -5.41 -12.70 25.67
CA GLY A 32 -6.32 -11.74 25.04
C GLY A 32 -7.35 -11.11 25.98
N GLU A 33 -7.21 -11.31 27.30
CA GLU A 33 -8.09 -10.78 28.34
C GLU A 33 -7.48 -9.53 29.00
N ALA A 34 -6.93 -8.63 28.18
CA ALA A 34 -6.20 -7.43 28.63
C ALA A 34 -7.04 -6.53 29.56
N ALA A 35 -8.34 -6.36 29.28
CA ALA A 35 -9.24 -5.59 30.15
C ALA A 35 -9.37 -6.18 31.57
N GLN A 36 -9.37 -7.52 31.68
CA GLN A 36 -9.38 -8.20 32.98
C GLN A 36 -8.02 -8.08 33.68
N ALA A 37 -6.92 -8.21 32.94
CA ALA A 37 -5.58 -7.99 33.45
C ALA A 37 -5.43 -6.57 34.03
N GLY A 38 -5.91 -5.55 33.30
CA GLY A 38 -5.94 -4.17 33.75
C GLY A 38 -6.78 -3.97 35.01
N SER A 39 -7.97 -4.58 35.07
CA SER A 39 -8.83 -4.53 36.26
C SER A 39 -8.18 -5.18 37.49
N LEU A 40 -7.51 -6.32 37.30
CA LEU A 40 -6.76 -7.02 38.34
C LEU A 40 -5.61 -6.16 38.88
N LEU A 41 -4.82 -5.55 37.99
CA LEU A 41 -3.70 -4.69 38.37
C LEU A 41 -4.16 -3.38 39.02
N ARG A 42 -5.25 -2.79 38.52
CA ARG A 42 -5.88 -1.61 39.14
C ARG A 42 -6.32 -1.90 40.57
N LYS A 43 -7.10 -2.98 40.76
CA LYS A 43 -7.56 -3.40 42.08
C LYS A 43 -6.38 -3.67 43.03
N ALA A 44 -5.36 -4.36 42.55
CA ALA A 44 -4.14 -4.60 43.31
C ALA A 44 -3.41 -3.31 43.73
N ALA A 45 -3.41 -2.29 42.86
CA ALA A 45 -2.83 -0.97 43.13
C ALA A 45 -3.71 -0.11 44.06
N GLU A 46 -5.03 -0.32 44.09
CA GLU A 46 -5.97 0.36 44.99
C GLU A 46 -5.95 -0.23 46.40
N GLU A 47 -5.96 -1.57 46.52
CA GLU A 47 -5.88 -2.28 47.80
C GLU A 47 -4.53 -2.07 48.50
N ARG A 48 -3.47 -1.80 47.73
CA ARG A 48 -2.11 -1.58 48.23
C ARG A 48 -1.53 -0.26 47.70
N PRO A 49 -2.05 0.89 48.18
CA PRO A 49 -1.69 2.19 47.63
C PRO A 49 -0.24 2.59 47.89
N ASN A 50 0.41 2.03 48.92
CA ASN A 50 1.79 2.30 49.30
C ASN A 50 2.79 1.23 48.80
N ASP A 51 2.33 0.21 48.05
CA ASP A 51 3.21 -0.82 47.46
C ASP A 51 3.73 -0.33 46.11
N ALA A 52 5.03 0.02 46.07
CA ALA A 52 5.68 0.52 44.86
C ALA A 52 5.60 -0.47 43.69
N GLY A 53 5.73 -1.78 43.93
CA GLY A 53 5.69 -2.76 42.85
C GLY A 53 4.28 -2.92 42.26
N ALA A 54 3.23 -2.75 43.06
CA ALA A 54 1.84 -2.78 42.59
C ALA A 54 1.53 -1.56 41.71
N GLN A 55 1.98 -0.36 42.12
CA GLN A 55 1.84 0.85 41.30
C GLN A 55 2.66 0.75 40.00
N ILE A 56 3.89 0.21 40.05
CA ILE A 56 4.72 0.02 38.85
C ILE A 56 4.06 -0.96 37.89
N ALA A 57 3.58 -2.11 38.37
CA ALA A 57 2.96 -3.11 37.51
C ALA A 57 1.70 -2.57 36.81
N TYR A 58 0.90 -1.77 37.51
CA TYR A 58 -0.25 -1.08 36.91
C TYR A 58 0.17 0.00 35.91
N ALA A 59 1.17 0.84 36.25
CA ALA A 59 1.67 1.86 35.33
C ALA A 59 2.27 1.26 34.05
N GLU A 60 3.04 0.17 34.16
CA GLU A 60 3.58 -0.55 33.01
C GLU A 60 2.48 -1.16 32.14
N PHE A 61 1.41 -1.69 32.73
CA PHE A 61 0.25 -2.17 31.97
C PHE A 61 -0.39 -1.04 31.16
N LEU A 62 -0.70 0.09 31.81
CA LEU A 62 -1.30 1.25 31.12
C LEU A 62 -0.42 1.73 29.96
N ASP A 63 0.90 1.73 30.14
CA ASP A 63 1.87 2.17 29.14
C ASP A 63 1.92 1.28 27.89
N ARG A 64 1.85 -0.03 28.08
CA ARG A 64 1.78 -1.01 26.97
C ARG A 64 0.62 -0.70 26.03
N TYR A 65 -0.50 -0.21 26.56
CA TYR A 65 -1.73 0.08 25.82
C TYR A 65 -1.97 1.57 25.54
N ARG A 66 -0.95 2.44 25.69
CA ARG A 66 -1.08 3.90 25.47
C ARG A 66 -2.26 4.52 26.25
N ASP A 67 -2.55 4.02 27.45
CA ASP A 67 -3.67 4.52 28.23
C ASP A 67 -3.39 5.97 28.71
N PRO A 68 -4.36 6.90 28.63
CA PRO A 68 -4.16 8.29 29.08
C PRO A 68 -3.73 8.45 30.54
N GLY A 69 -4.09 7.50 31.41
CA GLY A 69 -3.72 7.45 32.83
C GLY A 69 -2.26 7.05 33.11
N THR A 70 -1.51 6.62 32.08
CA THR A 70 -0.13 6.12 32.22
C THR A 70 0.79 7.08 32.99
N ARG A 71 0.79 8.38 32.63
CA ARG A 71 1.67 9.37 33.28
C ARG A 71 1.35 9.52 34.76
N ALA A 72 0.07 9.64 35.11
CA ALA A 72 -0.37 9.76 36.50
C ALA A 72 -0.02 8.51 37.33
N ALA A 73 -0.13 7.31 36.74
CA ALA A 73 0.24 6.06 37.39
C ALA A 73 1.76 5.98 37.67
N TYR A 74 2.60 6.39 36.70
CA TYR A 74 4.04 6.46 36.90
C TYR A 74 4.45 7.56 37.90
N GLU A 75 3.79 8.71 37.92
CA GLU A 75 4.04 9.74 38.93
C GLU A 75 3.73 9.24 40.35
N LYS A 76 2.65 8.47 40.52
CA LYS A 76 2.32 7.82 41.79
C LYS A 76 3.37 6.79 42.17
N ALA A 77 3.83 5.97 41.23
CA ALA A 77 4.91 5.00 41.46
C ALA A 77 6.24 5.68 41.82
N LEU A 78 6.57 6.81 41.17
CA LEU A 78 7.79 7.58 41.42
C LEU A 78 7.87 8.05 42.88
N ARG A 79 6.75 8.54 43.46
CA ARG A 79 6.68 8.99 44.87
C ARG A 79 6.95 7.88 45.89
N LEU A 80 6.80 6.62 45.51
CA LEU A 80 7.01 5.46 46.41
C LEU A 80 8.39 4.81 46.28
N THR A 81 9.25 5.32 45.38
CA THR A 81 10.57 4.72 45.08
C THR A 81 11.76 5.53 45.61
N ASP A 82 11.55 6.46 46.55
CA ASP A 82 12.64 7.27 47.13
C ASP A 82 13.79 6.41 47.72
N ALA A 83 13.46 5.24 48.27
CA ALA A 83 14.43 4.31 48.86
C ALA A 83 15.13 3.38 47.84
N ASP A 84 14.60 3.23 46.62
CA ASP A 84 15.15 2.38 45.56
C ASP A 84 15.62 3.25 44.39
N ARG A 85 16.89 3.67 44.45
CA ARG A 85 17.49 4.55 43.45
C ARG A 85 17.40 3.98 42.03
N SER A 86 17.58 2.67 41.86
CA SER A 86 17.54 2.04 40.53
C SER A 86 16.15 2.14 39.93
N ARG A 87 15.09 1.79 40.68
CA ARG A 87 13.70 1.91 40.20
C ARG A 87 13.31 3.36 39.96
N ARG A 88 13.75 4.27 40.83
CA ARG A 88 13.49 5.70 40.68
C ARG A 88 14.07 6.25 39.38
N VAL A 89 15.31 5.88 39.04
CA VAL A 89 15.94 6.26 37.77
C VAL A 89 15.13 5.74 36.57
N THR A 90 14.73 4.46 36.57
CA THR A 90 13.94 3.89 35.47
C THR A 90 12.58 4.58 35.29
N ILE A 91 11.85 4.85 36.38
CA ILE A 91 10.53 5.51 36.32
C ILE A 91 10.68 6.97 35.88
N ALA A 92 11.65 7.70 36.43
CA ALA A 92 11.90 9.08 36.04
C ALA A 92 12.30 9.16 34.55
N HIS A 93 13.14 8.24 34.07
CA HIS A 93 13.45 8.12 32.65
C HIS A 93 12.20 7.91 31.81
N ARG A 94 11.34 6.96 32.20
CA ARG A 94 10.11 6.66 31.46
C ARG A 94 9.16 7.86 31.39
N LEU A 95 9.00 8.59 32.50
CA LEU A 95 8.19 9.81 32.55
C LEU A 95 8.72 10.90 31.62
N ILE A 96 10.04 11.10 31.53
CA ILE A 96 10.65 12.05 30.59
C ILE A 96 10.25 11.73 29.15
N LEU A 97 10.33 10.45 28.75
CA LEU A 97 9.93 10.01 27.42
C LEU A 97 8.44 10.24 27.16
N LEU A 98 7.58 9.89 28.14
CA LEU A 98 6.14 10.10 28.03
C LEU A 98 5.76 11.59 27.94
N ASP A 99 6.47 12.47 28.65
CA ASP A 99 6.24 13.91 28.61
C ASP A 99 6.70 14.54 27.29
N LEU A 100 7.80 14.06 26.72
CA LEU A 100 8.22 14.42 25.35
C LEU A 100 7.16 14.02 24.32
N MET A 101 6.63 12.81 24.44
CA MET A 101 5.57 12.31 23.56
C MET A 101 4.26 13.11 23.70
N ALA A 102 3.98 13.61 24.91
CA ALA A 102 2.86 14.50 25.20
C ALA A 102 3.13 15.98 24.87
N ASN A 103 4.34 16.31 24.41
CA ASN A 103 4.79 17.68 24.14
C ASN A 103 4.70 18.63 25.37
N ASP A 104 4.99 18.11 26.57
CA ASP A 104 4.91 18.82 27.85
C ASP A 104 6.30 19.18 28.38
N SER A 105 6.87 20.28 27.86
CA SER A 105 8.23 20.73 28.20
C SER A 105 8.44 21.04 29.68
N ALA A 106 7.39 21.48 30.38
CA ALA A 106 7.43 21.76 31.81
C ALA A 106 7.57 20.46 32.61
N ALA A 107 6.77 19.44 32.29
CA ALA A 107 6.87 18.13 32.92
C ALA A 107 8.22 17.44 32.62
N VAL A 108 8.72 17.51 31.37
CA VAL A 108 10.06 17.05 31.00
C VAL A 108 11.12 17.66 31.91
N SER A 109 11.11 18.98 32.09
CA SER A 109 12.10 19.69 32.91
C SER A 109 12.07 19.23 34.37
N ARG A 110 10.87 19.02 34.95
CA ARG A 110 10.73 18.51 36.32
C ARG A 110 11.26 17.09 36.45
N HIS A 111 10.85 16.17 35.57
CA HIS A 111 11.27 14.77 35.67
C HIS A 111 12.75 14.57 35.34
N MET A 112 13.35 15.43 34.50
CA MET A 112 14.80 15.49 34.28
C MET A 112 15.57 15.84 35.57
N GLN A 113 15.07 16.76 36.40
CA GLN A 113 15.69 17.07 37.69
C GLN A 113 15.60 15.87 38.66
N VAL A 114 14.47 15.18 38.69
CA VAL A 114 14.30 13.96 39.50
C VAL A 114 15.25 12.86 39.02
N TYR A 115 15.35 12.65 37.71
CA TYR A 115 16.25 11.66 37.11
C TYR A 115 17.72 11.94 37.46
N ARG A 116 18.18 13.19 37.34
CA ARG A 116 19.55 13.60 37.72
C ARG A 116 19.81 13.40 39.21
N SER A 117 18.88 13.83 40.08
CA SER A 117 19.04 13.66 41.53
C SER A 117 19.00 12.19 41.99
N ALA A 118 18.37 11.31 41.22
CA ALA A 118 18.37 9.87 41.46
C ALA A 118 19.65 9.14 40.97
N GLY A 119 20.56 9.85 40.29
CA GLY A 119 21.82 9.30 39.77
C GLY A 119 21.72 8.75 38.33
N GLY A 120 20.76 9.22 37.54
CA GLY A 120 20.65 8.89 36.12
C GLY A 120 21.85 9.39 35.29
N SER A 121 22.05 8.81 34.11
CA SER A 121 23.11 9.19 33.17
C SER A 121 22.89 10.58 32.56
N GLU A 122 23.83 11.09 31.76
CA GLU A 122 23.70 12.42 31.17
C GLU A 122 22.59 12.47 30.10
N LEU A 123 21.38 12.87 30.50
CA LEU A 123 20.32 13.32 29.61
C LEU A 123 20.25 14.85 29.59
N ALA A 124 20.01 15.42 28.41
CA ALA A 124 19.84 16.86 28.25
C ALA A 124 18.81 17.19 27.18
N MET A 125 17.95 18.18 27.46
CA MET A 125 17.19 18.82 26.39
C MET A 125 18.16 19.50 25.42
N PRO A 126 17.92 19.44 24.11
CA PRO A 126 18.73 20.19 23.16
C PRO A 126 18.71 21.69 23.48
N GLY A 127 19.88 22.32 23.50
CA GLY A 127 20.02 23.78 23.69
C GLY A 127 19.79 24.57 22.40
N GLU A 128 19.87 25.91 22.48
CA GLU A 128 19.71 26.83 21.34
C GLU A 128 20.74 26.64 20.20
N GLY A 129 21.78 25.83 20.41
CA GLY A 129 22.80 25.46 19.42
C GLY A 129 22.43 24.27 18.53
N ALA A 130 21.13 23.99 18.30
CA ALA A 130 20.70 22.93 17.40
C ALA A 130 21.31 23.12 15.98
N PRO A 131 21.59 22.04 15.23
CA PRO A 131 22.16 22.14 13.89
C PRO A 131 21.30 23.07 13.03
N GLN A 132 21.89 24.07 12.38
CA GLN A 132 21.11 24.96 11.50
C GLN A 132 20.47 24.12 10.39
N GLY A 133 19.14 24.24 10.26
CA GLY A 133 18.41 23.66 9.14
C GLY A 133 18.83 24.29 7.81
N ARG A 134 18.13 23.94 6.72
CA ARG A 134 18.41 24.59 5.43
C ARG A 134 18.20 26.10 5.53
N PRO A 135 19.06 26.92 4.90
CA PRO A 135 18.77 28.33 4.74
C PRO A 135 17.44 28.48 4.00
N MET A 136 16.47 29.15 4.62
CA MET A 136 15.18 29.47 4.04
C MET A 136 15.04 30.99 3.95
N GLY A 137 14.46 31.49 2.87
CA GLY A 137 13.86 32.82 2.81
C GLY A 137 12.35 32.70 2.80
N THR A 138 11.66 33.82 2.59
CA THR A 138 10.19 33.87 2.55
C THR A 138 9.74 34.65 1.33
N ILE A 139 8.71 34.13 0.66
CA ILE A 139 7.95 34.87 -0.37
C ILE A 139 6.53 35.12 0.13
N GLU A 140 5.86 36.12 -0.45
CA GLU A 140 4.43 36.33 -0.25
C GLU A 140 3.67 35.87 -1.51
N ILE A 141 2.62 35.08 -1.31
CA ILE A 141 1.65 34.73 -2.36
C ILE A 141 0.36 35.52 -2.10
N PRO A 142 -0.15 36.28 -3.09
CA PRO A 142 -1.39 37.06 -2.93
C PRO A 142 -2.60 36.21 -2.55
N GLY A 143 -3.38 36.71 -1.58
CA GLY A 143 -4.62 36.10 -1.09
C GLY A 143 -4.43 34.95 -0.10
N PRO A 144 -5.53 34.39 0.45
CA PRO A 144 -5.47 33.33 1.45
C PRO A 144 -4.95 31.98 0.93
N LEU A 145 -4.28 31.21 1.80
CA LEU A 145 -3.66 29.91 1.48
C LEU A 145 -4.64 28.92 0.88
N ARG A 146 -5.83 28.83 1.46
CA ARG A 146 -6.87 27.90 1.00
C ARG A 146 -7.26 28.19 -0.45
N SER A 147 -7.39 29.47 -0.81
CA SER A 147 -7.77 29.89 -2.15
C SER A 147 -6.68 29.60 -3.16
N PHE A 148 -5.43 29.94 -2.84
CA PHE A 148 -4.30 29.62 -3.70
C PHE A 148 -4.11 28.10 -3.87
N ALA A 149 -4.14 27.33 -2.78
CA ALA A 149 -3.98 25.89 -2.81
C ALA A 149 -5.04 25.21 -3.69
N ARG A 150 -6.32 25.60 -3.56
CA ARG A 150 -7.40 25.08 -4.40
C ARG A 150 -7.17 25.36 -5.89
N MET A 151 -6.82 26.60 -6.24
CA MET A 151 -6.55 26.98 -7.63
C MET A 151 -5.30 26.31 -8.19
N ALA A 152 -4.29 26.07 -7.36
CA ALA A 152 -3.05 25.40 -7.73
C ALA A 152 -3.15 23.85 -7.69
N ALA A 153 -4.34 23.29 -7.44
CA ALA A 153 -4.56 21.85 -7.28
C ALA A 153 -3.64 21.22 -6.22
N LEU A 154 -3.50 21.90 -5.07
CA LEU A 154 -2.70 21.49 -3.92
C LEU A 154 -3.62 21.11 -2.76
N SER A 155 -3.20 20.11 -1.99
CA SER A 155 -3.90 19.77 -0.76
C SER A 155 -3.80 20.94 0.25
N PRO A 156 -4.92 21.42 0.82
CA PRO A 156 -4.95 22.41 1.89
C PRO A 156 -4.38 21.88 3.21
N GLU A 157 -4.07 20.59 3.30
CA GLU A 157 -3.36 20.00 4.44
C GLU A 157 -1.83 20.09 4.29
N LEU A 158 -1.32 20.64 3.18
CA LEU A 158 0.10 20.93 3.04
C LEU A 158 0.53 22.02 4.01
N THR A 159 1.68 21.79 4.64
CA THR A 159 2.35 22.83 5.40
C THR A 159 2.94 23.88 4.44
N PRO A 160 3.14 25.14 4.87
CA PRO A 160 3.83 26.14 4.05
C PRO A 160 5.20 25.68 3.54
N ASP A 161 5.95 24.88 4.32
CA ASP A 161 7.27 24.35 3.96
C ASP A 161 7.22 23.43 2.73
N ASP A 162 6.14 22.68 2.57
CA ASP A 162 6.00 21.67 1.50
C ASP A 162 5.30 22.24 0.25
N LEU A 163 4.70 23.44 0.35
CA LEU A 163 3.86 24.04 -0.69
C LEU A 163 4.60 24.32 -2.00
N LEU A 164 5.76 25.00 -1.96
CA LEU A 164 6.51 25.31 -3.19
C LEU A 164 7.02 24.06 -3.89
N GLY A 165 7.41 23.03 -3.13
CA GLY A 165 7.81 21.75 -3.71
C GLY A 165 6.65 21.06 -4.43
N ALA A 166 5.46 21.06 -3.83
CA ALA A 166 4.27 20.50 -4.44
C ALA A 166 3.83 21.29 -5.70
N LEU A 167 3.86 22.63 -5.63
CA LEU A 167 3.59 23.51 -6.76
C LEU A 167 4.57 23.28 -7.92
N ALA A 168 5.87 23.24 -7.63
CA ALA A 168 6.90 22.99 -8.62
C ALA A 168 6.65 21.69 -9.40
N ARG A 169 6.23 20.64 -8.68
CA ARG A 169 5.87 19.36 -9.29
C ARG A 169 4.68 19.51 -10.23
N ASN A 170 3.59 20.13 -9.78
CA ASN A 170 2.41 20.34 -10.62
C ASN A 170 2.73 21.18 -11.87
N VAL A 171 3.61 22.18 -11.77
CA VAL A 171 4.07 22.96 -12.93
C VAL A 171 4.84 22.08 -13.91
N VAL A 172 5.77 21.25 -13.40
CA VAL A 172 6.60 20.36 -14.25
C VAL A 172 5.76 19.28 -14.94
N THR A 173 4.76 18.71 -14.25
CA THR A 173 3.99 17.58 -14.78
C THR A 173 2.75 18.01 -15.55
N ASN A 174 2.06 19.05 -15.09
CA ASN A 174 0.74 19.45 -15.59
C ASN A 174 0.70 20.89 -16.11
N GLY A 175 1.74 21.70 -15.89
CA GLY A 175 1.73 23.12 -16.24
C GLY A 175 2.01 23.39 -17.72
N TYR A 176 2.74 22.51 -18.37
CA TYR A 176 3.18 22.66 -19.76
C TYR A 176 2.96 21.38 -20.56
N GLN A 177 2.68 21.53 -21.86
CA GLN A 177 2.59 20.44 -22.82
C GLN A 177 3.46 20.75 -24.05
N ALA A 178 3.89 19.72 -24.77
CA ALA A 178 4.61 19.92 -26.01
C ALA A 178 3.72 20.63 -27.04
N ALA A 179 4.22 21.70 -27.65
CA ALA A 179 3.57 22.37 -28.77
C ALA A 179 3.47 21.42 -29.96
N SER A 180 2.59 21.71 -30.93
CA SER A 180 2.37 20.87 -32.11
C SER A 180 3.63 20.59 -32.94
N SER A 181 4.65 21.46 -32.85
CA SER A 181 5.96 21.28 -33.50
C SER A 181 6.98 20.47 -32.68
N ASN A 182 6.70 20.10 -31.43
CA ASN A 182 7.64 19.54 -30.44
C ASN A 182 8.89 20.40 -30.17
N GLU A 183 8.95 21.64 -30.68
CA GLU A 183 10.08 22.56 -30.51
C GLU A 183 9.89 23.57 -29.37
N ALA A 184 8.65 23.70 -28.86
CA ALA A 184 8.29 24.62 -27.78
C ALA A 184 7.33 23.95 -26.78
N LEU A 185 7.16 24.58 -25.61
CA LEU A 185 6.19 24.18 -24.59
C LEU A 185 5.07 25.22 -24.51
N ASP A 186 3.83 24.77 -24.57
CA ASP A 186 2.64 25.60 -24.38
C ASP A 186 2.11 25.46 -22.95
N GLN A 187 1.62 26.56 -22.37
CA GLN A 187 0.92 26.51 -21.09
C GLN A 187 -0.38 25.73 -21.21
N THR A 188 -0.61 24.80 -20.28
CA THR A 188 -1.89 24.10 -20.17
C THR A 188 -2.96 25.01 -19.59
N GLU A 189 -4.23 24.61 -19.70
CA GLU A 189 -5.34 25.34 -19.07
C GLU A 189 -5.20 25.41 -17.55
N TYR A 190 -4.64 24.37 -16.92
CA TYR A 190 -4.32 24.38 -15.49
C TYR A 190 -3.42 25.58 -15.12
N LEU A 191 -2.29 25.74 -15.81
CA LEU A 191 -1.35 26.82 -15.47
C LEU A 191 -1.93 28.20 -15.79
N LYS A 192 -2.66 28.33 -16.90
CA LYS A 192 -3.37 29.58 -17.25
C LYS A 192 -4.36 29.98 -16.15
N LEU A 193 -5.08 29.03 -15.56
CA LEU A 193 -6.01 29.29 -14.45
C LEU A 193 -5.29 29.80 -13.19
N VAL A 194 -4.17 29.18 -12.81
CA VAL A 194 -3.36 29.63 -11.67
C VAL A 194 -2.86 31.07 -11.88
N VAL A 195 -2.34 31.37 -13.07
CA VAL A 195 -1.85 32.72 -13.42
C VAL A 195 -2.99 33.75 -13.40
N LYS A 196 -4.15 33.42 -13.95
CA LYS A 196 -5.33 34.31 -13.91
C LYS A 196 -5.83 34.53 -12.48
N TYR A 197 -5.81 33.49 -11.63
CA TYR A 197 -6.12 33.62 -10.20
C TYR A 197 -5.17 34.61 -9.52
N LEU A 198 -3.86 34.49 -9.70
CA LEU A 198 -2.88 35.42 -9.10
C LEU A 198 -3.14 36.87 -9.52
N SER A 199 -3.52 37.11 -10.77
CA SER A 199 -3.93 38.44 -11.23
C SER A 199 -5.15 38.96 -10.46
N GLN A 200 -6.21 38.16 -10.32
CA GLN A 200 -7.41 38.55 -9.58
C GLN A 200 -7.11 38.75 -8.08
N ALA A 201 -6.29 37.88 -7.49
CA ALA A 201 -5.89 37.94 -6.09
C ALA A 201 -5.11 39.23 -5.79
N ARG A 202 -4.24 39.68 -6.70
CA ARG A 202 -3.53 40.97 -6.56
C ARG A 202 -4.49 42.17 -6.57
N GLU A 203 -5.54 42.14 -7.40
CA GLU A 203 -6.58 43.18 -7.38
C GLU A 203 -7.35 43.19 -6.05
N LEU A 204 -7.69 42.00 -5.53
CA LEU A 204 -8.33 41.86 -4.22
C LEU A 204 -7.42 42.27 -3.06
N SER A 205 -6.12 41.97 -3.12
CA SER A 205 -5.13 42.42 -2.13
C SER A 205 -4.99 43.94 -2.12
N LYS A 206 -5.05 44.60 -3.29
CA LYS A 206 -5.08 46.08 -3.35
C LYS A 206 -6.33 46.65 -2.68
N LEU A 207 -7.49 46.02 -2.90
CA LEU A 207 -8.75 46.41 -2.26
C LEU A 207 -8.72 46.20 -0.73
N ALA A 208 -8.03 45.14 -0.27
CA ALA A 208 -7.86 44.84 1.15
C ALA A 208 -6.95 45.84 1.90
N GLY A 209 -6.12 46.59 1.16
CA GLY A 209 -5.22 47.62 1.70
C GLY A 209 -4.22 47.10 2.74
N GLU A 210 -3.64 48.02 3.52
CA GLU A 210 -2.67 47.70 4.58
C GLU A 210 -3.28 46.83 5.70
N GLY A 211 -4.59 46.96 5.92
CA GLY A 211 -5.34 46.16 6.88
C GLY A 211 -5.49 44.69 6.49
N LYS A 212 -5.12 44.31 5.26
CA LYS A 212 -5.17 42.93 4.73
C LYS A 212 -6.56 42.29 4.85
N LYS A 213 -7.60 43.11 4.91
CA LYS A 213 -9.01 42.68 5.04
C LYS A 213 -9.86 43.41 4.03
N ILE A 214 -10.66 42.67 3.28
CA ILE A 214 -11.70 43.25 2.44
C ILE A 214 -12.86 43.62 3.36
N ARG A 215 -13.18 44.92 3.42
CA ARG A 215 -14.27 45.44 4.25
C ARG A 215 -15.24 46.21 3.37
N ILE A 216 -16.49 45.76 3.34
CA ILE A 216 -17.61 46.44 2.70
C ILE A 216 -18.56 46.87 3.80
N GLU A 217 -18.63 48.18 4.08
CA GLU A 217 -19.45 48.71 5.18
C GLU A 217 -20.92 48.87 4.78
N THR A 218 -21.17 49.35 3.56
CA THR A 218 -22.51 49.59 3.03
C THR A 218 -22.64 49.04 1.61
N CYS A 219 -23.85 48.61 1.26
CA CYS A 219 -24.14 48.07 -0.06
C CYS A 219 -23.90 49.12 -1.17
N GLU A 220 -24.36 50.36 -0.97
CA GLU A 220 -24.15 51.48 -1.91
C GLU A 220 -22.81 52.17 -1.68
N SER A 221 -21.72 51.50 -2.04
CA SER A 221 -20.37 52.08 -1.96
C SER A 221 -19.56 51.81 -3.22
N THR A 222 -18.58 52.67 -3.49
CA THR A 222 -17.60 52.47 -4.58
C THR A 222 -16.81 51.18 -4.38
N GLN A 223 -16.50 50.83 -3.12
CA GLN A 223 -15.82 49.60 -2.72
C GLN A 223 -16.64 48.35 -3.07
N THR A 224 -17.97 48.38 -2.91
CA THR A 224 -18.86 47.29 -3.35
C THR A 224 -18.80 47.12 -4.86
N GLY A 225 -18.87 48.22 -5.62
CA GLY A 225 -18.78 48.19 -7.07
C GLY A 225 -17.43 47.63 -7.57
N ASP A 226 -16.33 48.06 -6.95
CA ASP A 226 -14.99 47.56 -7.26
C ASP A 226 -14.81 46.09 -6.91
N LEU A 227 -15.28 45.66 -5.74
CA LEU A 227 -15.26 44.25 -5.34
C LEU A 227 -16.01 43.40 -6.37
N LEU A 228 -17.26 43.73 -6.67
CA LEU A 228 -18.08 42.95 -7.61
C LEU A 228 -17.46 42.91 -9.01
N ARG A 229 -16.89 44.03 -9.49
CA ARG A 229 -16.15 44.07 -10.75
C ARG A 229 -14.94 43.13 -10.76
N ILE A 230 -14.15 43.12 -9.69
CA ILE A 230 -12.98 42.22 -9.56
C ILE A 230 -13.43 40.75 -9.54
N LEU A 231 -14.54 40.46 -8.85
CA LEU A 231 -15.13 39.12 -8.76
C LEU A 231 -15.84 38.67 -10.04
N GLY A 232 -16.17 39.58 -10.97
CA GLY A 232 -16.86 39.28 -12.22
C GLY A 232 -18.39 39.35 -12.16
N TYR A 233 -18.93 40.00 -11.14
CA TYR A 233 -20.36 40.16 -10.88
C TYR A 233 -20.79 41.63 -10.96
N ARG A 234 -22.10 41.85 -11.06
CA ARG A 234 -22.76 43.12 -10.76
C ARG A 234 -24.00 42.87 -9.92
N MET A 235 -24.51 43.91 -9.27
CA MET A 235 -25.84 43.84 -8.64
C MET A 235 -26.92 44.01 -9.71
N ARG A 236 -27.95 43.18 -9.63
CA ARG A 236 -29.23 43.34 -10.31
C ARG A 236 -30.29 43.59 -9.24
N GLY A 237 -31.01 44.70 -9.33
CA GLY A 237 -31.87 45.21 -8.26
C GLY A 237 -31.20 46.32 -7.43
N GLY A 238 -31.98 46.99 -6.57
CA GLY A 238 -31.46 47.98 -5.63
C GLY A 238 -30.81 47.33 -4.41
N CYS A 239 -30.03 48.09 -3.65
CA CYS A 239 -29.45 47.61 -2.39
C CYS A 239 -30.54 47.22 -1.37
N GLY A 240 -30.32 46.12 -0.64
CA GLY A 240 -31.32 45.54 0.28
C GLY A 240 -31.92 44.22 -0.23
N SER A 241 -33.17 43.92 0.12
CA SER A 241 -33.79 42.61 -0.12
C SER A 241 -33.91 42.19 -1.59
N GLU A 242 -33.72 43.13 -2.52
CA GLU A 242 -33.80 42.90 -3.97
C GLU A 242 -32.44 42.58 -4.63
N VAL A 243 -31.33 42.60 -3.88
CA VAL A 243 -29.99 42.35 -4.43
C VAL A 243 -29.87 40.91 -4.93
N VAL A 244 -29.55 40.75 -6.21
CA VAL A 244 -29.09 39.51 -6.81
C VAL A 244 -27.76 39.74 -7.52
N LEU A 245 -26.79 38.84 -7.33
CA LEU A 245 -25.51 38.92 -8.05
C LEU A 245 -25.61 38.27 -9.43
N GLU A 246 -25.45 39.09 -10.47
CA GLU A 246 -25.47 38.64 -11.87
C GLU A 246 -24.04 38.53 -12.41
N THR A 247 -23.72 37.41 -13.08
CA THR A 247 -22.41 37.22 -13.72
C THR A 247 -22.28 38.11 -14.95
N VAL A 248 -21.24 38.94 -15.00
CA VAL A 248 -20.93 39.83 -16.15
C VAL A 248 -19.57 39.53 -16.77
N ASN A 249 -18.70 38.84 -16.05
CA ASN A 249 -17.45 38.30 -16.58
C ASN A 249 -17.31 36.85 -16.13
N ALA A 250 -17.67 35.92 -17.02
CA ALA A 250 -17.68 34.49 -16.72
C ALA A 250 -16.31 33.96 -16.27
N SER A 251 -15.21 34.45 -16.84
CA SER A 251 -13.86 34.02 -16.45
C SER A 251 -13.48 34.46 -15.03
N ARG A 252 -13.82 35.70 -14.63
CA ARG A 252 -13.59 36.17 -13.26
C ARG A 252 -14.53 35.51 -12.25
N ALA A 253 -15.80 35.33 -12.62
CA ALA A 253 -16.79 34.64 -11.80
C ALA A 253 -16.40 33.18 -11.54
N PHE A 254 -15.88 32.49 -12.55
CA PHE A 254 -15.33 31.14 -12.40
C PHE A 254 -14.20 31.11 -11.36
N LEU A 255 -13.22 32.00 -11.46
CA LEU A 255 -12.11 32.07 -10.48
C LEU A 255 -12.59 32.41 -9.07
N THR A 256 -13.60 33.28 -8.94
CA THR A 256 -14.21 33.64 -7.65
C THR A 256 -14.82 32.42 -6.96
N ILE A 257 -15.63 31.64 -7.69
CA ILE A 257 -16.28 30.43 -7.16
C ILE A 257 -15.24 29.36 -6.84
N ASP A 258 -14.32 29.09 -7.78
CA ASP A 258 -13.37 27.99 -7.67
C ASP A 258 -12.29 28.26 -6.63
N SER A 259 -11.87 29.51 -6.44
CA SER A 259 -10.96 29.89 -5.35
C SER A 259 -11.60 29.85 -3.96
N GLY A 260 -12.92 29.60 -3.89
CA GLY A 260 -13.66 29.50 -2.64
C GLY A 260 -13.89 30.84 -1.96
N PHE A 261 -13.95 31.94 -2.71
CA PHE A 261 -14.35 33.24 -2.17
C PHE A 261 -15.80 33.14 -1.62
N PRO A 262 -16.11 33.70 -0.44
CA PRO A 262 -17.41 33.52 0.22
C PRO A 262 -18.52 34.38 -0.42
N LEU A 263 -18.85 34.09 -1.69
CA LEU A 263 -19.80 34.86 -2.48
C LEU A 263 -21.22 34.85 -1.90
N ALA A 264 -21.66 33.71 -1.37
CA ALA A 264 -22.98 33.58 -0.74
C ALA A 264 -23.11 34.43 0.54
N GLU A 265 -22.03 34.51 1.33
CA GLU A 265 -21.98 35.37 2.51
C GLU A 265 -21.99 36.85 2.11
N LEU A 266 -21.20 37.21 1.09
CA LEU A 266 -21.20 38.57 0.53
C LEU A 266 -22.61 38.97 0.05
N GLU A 267 -23.27 38.14 -0.75
CA GLU A 267 -24.63 38.41 -1.24
C GLU A 267 -25.62 38.59 -0.08
N GLN A 268 -25.55 37.72 0.94
CA GLN A 268 -26.42 37.81 2.11
C GLN A 268 -26.16 39.10 2.93
N HIS A 269 -24.90 39.51 3.06
CA HIS A 269 -24.53 40.73 3.75
C HIS A 269 -24.99 41.98 2.99
N LEU A 270 -24.87 41.98 1.66
CA LEU A 270 -25.42 43.04 0.80
C LEU A 270 -26.96 43.10 0.88
N ARG A 271 -27.65 41.96 0.89
CA ARG A 271 -29.11 41.87 1.04
C ARG A 271 -29.62 42.41 2.38
N THR A 272 -28.88 42.15 3.45
CA THR A 272 -29.24 42.57 4.82
C THR A 272 -28.60 43.90 5.23
N ASN A 273 -27.87 44.55 4.32
CA ASN A 273 -27.08 45.75 4.54
C ASN A 273 -26.18 45.67 5.80
N ARG A 274 -25.55 44.50 6.01
CA ARG A 274 -24.60 44.26 7.08
C ARG A 274 -23.16 44.40 6.55
N PRO A 275 -22.21 44.86 7.38
CA PRO A 275 -20.82 44.89 6.97
C PRO A 275 -20.30 43.50 6.61
N PHE A 276 -19.62 43.38 5.47
CA PHE A 276 -18.88 42.18 5.09
C PHE A 276 -17.40 42.40 5.38
N VAL A 277 -16.78 41.48 6.12
CA VAL A 277 -15.36 41.53 6.46
C VAL A 277 -14.75 40.17 6.15
N TYR A 278 -13.75 40.16 5.28
CA TYR A 278 -13.06 38.94 4.89
C TYR A 278 -11.55 39.12 5.00
N ASP A 279 -10.89 38.18 5.69
CA ASP A 279 -9.43 38.15 5.78
C ASP A 279 -8.82 37.78 4.43
N TYR A 280 -7.97 38.66 3.93
CA TYR A 280 -7.30 38.53 2.65
C TYR A 280 -5.79 38.73 2.77
N ALA A 281 -5.23 38.37 3.93
CA ALA A 281 -3.80 38.41 4.15
C ALA A 281 -3.06 37.50 3.14
N PRO A 282 -1.94 37.98 2.56
CA PRO A 282 -1.11 37.13 1.71
C PRO A 282 -0.45 36.04 2.54
N VAL A 283 -0.18 34.91 1.89
CA VAL A 283 0.49 33.78 2.53
C VAL A 283 1.98 33.98 2.49
N LYS A 284 2.62 33.85 3.66
CA LYS A 284 4.08 33.75 3.75
C LYS A 284 4.50 32.30 3.52
N VAL A 285 5.23 32.06 2.43
CA VAL A 285 5.70 30.73 2.05
C VAL A 285 7.22 30.66 2.13
N PRO A 286 7.78 29.69 2.86
CA PRO A 286 9.23 29.47 2.89
C PRO A 286 9.76 29.03 1.53
N VAL A 287 10.91 29.59 1.14
CA VAL A 287 11.63 29.25 -0.09
C VAL A 287 13.06 28.84 0.22
N LEU A 288 13.52 27.72 -0.33
CA LEU A 288 14.89 27.23 -0.14
C LEU A 288 15.91 28.29 -0.61
N TYR A 289 16.97 28.57 0.17
CA TYR A 289 18.08 29.46 -0.18
C TYR A 289 17.73 30.93 -0.54
N SER A 290 16.57 31.41 -0.08
CA SER A 290 16.04 32.75 -0.36
C SER A 290 15.65 33.00 -1.83
N PRO A 291 14.73 33.94 -2.11
CA PRO A 291 14.27 34.22 -3.47
C PRO A 291 15.40 34.61 -4.43
N GLU A 292 16.43 35.31 -3.94
CA GLU A 292 17.50 35.90 -4.74
C GLU A 292 18.40 34.88 -5.41
N TYR A 293 18.46 33.66 -4.87
CA TYR A 293 19.25 32.55 -5.41
C TYR A 293 18.65 31.98 -6.70
N TRP A 294 17.31 32.01 -6.83
CA TRP A 294 16.59 31.39 -7.96
C TRP A 294 16.38 32.34 -9.13
N LEU A 295 16.24 33.63 -8.86
CA LEU A 295 15.90 34.63 -9.87
C LEU A 295 17.15 35.18 -10.57
N SER A 296 17.13 35.24 -11.90
CA SER A 296 18.16 35.96 -12.66
C SER A 296 18.00 37.48 -12.49
N SER A 297 19.01 38.26 -12.88
CA SER A 297 18.92 39.73 -12.86
C SER A 297 17.76 40.28 -13.71
N LYS A 298 17.37 39.55 -14.76
CA LYS A 298 16.23 39.90 -15.62
C LYS A 298 14.89 39.55 -14.95
N ASP A 299 14.82 38.43 -14.24
CA ASP A 299 13.59 38.01 -13.54
C ASP A 299 13.27 38.95 -12.37
N LYS A 300 14.31 39.46 -11.69
CA LYS A 300 14.19 40.47 -10.62
C LYS A 300 13.56 41.79 -11.11
N GLN A 301 13.58 42.06 -12.41
CA GLN A 301 12.99 43.27 -13.01
C GLN A 301 11.54 43.05 -13.49
N ASN A 302 11.08 41.80 -13.60
CA ASN A 302 9.85 41.43 -14.33
C ASN A 302 8.64 41.07 -13.44
N GLY A 303 8.76 40.99 -12.11
CA GLY A 303 7.63 40.69 -11.24
C GLY A 303 7.97 40.06 -9.89
N GLU A 304 6.97 39.48 -9.23
CA GLU A 304 7.13 38.73 -7.97
C GLU A 304 7.75 37.35 -8.23
N PHE A 305 8.40 36.76 -7.23
CA PHE A 305 9.04 35.44 -7.34
C PHE A 305 8.10 34.37 -7.94
N ILE A 306 6.84 34.36 -7.51
CA ILE A 306 5.85 33.36 -7.93
C ILE A 306 5.60 33.37 -9.44
N ASP A 307 5.65 34.55 -10.09
CA ASP A 307 5.44 34.64 -11.55
C ASP A 307 6.62 34.04 -12.32
N ALA A 308 7.85 34.35 -11.88
CA ALA A 308 9.06 33.77 -12.46
C ALA A 308 9.12 32.25 -12.24
N PHE A 309 8.67 31.79 -11.07
CA PHE A 309 8.61 30.36 -10.74
C PHE A 309 7.64 29.59 -11.62
N LEU A 310 6.41 30.11 -11.79
CA LEU A 310 5.37 29.48 -12.60
C LEU A 310 5.68 29.51 -14.11
N SER A 311 6.45 30.50 -14.57
CA SER A 311 6.76 30.68 -16.00
C SER A 311 7.94 29.85 -16.52
N ASP A 312 8.76 29.27 -15.64
CA ASP A 312 9.92 28.46 -16.01
C ASP A 312 9.83 27.03 -15.41
N PRO A 313 9.37 26.02 -16.19
CA PRO A 313 9.30 24.64 -15.71
C PRO A 313 10.69 24.05 -15.40
N SER A 314 11.77 24.56 -16.02
CA SER A 314 13.13 24.11 -15.70
C SER A 314 13.60 24.65 -14.36
N LEU A 315 13.17 25.85 -13.97
CA LEU A 315 13.41 26.39 -12.62
C LEU A 315 12.65 25.57 -11.57
N CYS A 316 11.38 25.28 -11.81
CA CYS A 316 10.58 24.39 -10.95
C CYS A 316 11.27 23.02 -10.79
N ARG A 317 11.77 22.43 -11.90
CA ARG A 317 12.45 21.13 -11.84
C ARG A 317 13.76 21.18 -11.06
N LEU A 318 14.52 22.27 -11.16
CA LEU A 318 15.71 22.48 -10.33
C LEU A 318 15.34 22.63 -8.84
N TYR A 319 14.25 23.32 -8.52
CA TYR A 319 13.75 23.45 -7.15
C TYR A 319 13.40 22.07 -6.56
N LEU A 320 12.73 21.22 -7.33
CA LEU A 320 12.46 19.82 -6.94
C LEU A 320 13.74 19.02 -6.72
N ALA A 321 14.69 19.13 -7.64
CA ALA A 321 15.97 18.42 -7.55
C ALA A 321 16.72 18.79 -6.26
N LEU A 322 16.88 20.08 -5.97
CA LEU A 322 17.59 20.54 -4.78
C LEU A 322 16.80 20.31 -3.48
N SER A 323 15.45 20.30 -3.53
CA SER A 323 14.65 20.01 -2.35
C SER A 323 14.74 18.54 -1.91
N LYS A 324 15.00 17.62 -2.85
CA LYS A 324 15.12 16.17 -2.62
C LYS A 324 16.47 15.71 -2.09
N LEU A 325 17.55 16.45 -2.34
CA LEU A 325 18.87 16.19 -1.75
C LEU A 325 18.82 16.36 -0.24
N ASP A 326 19.74 15.77 0.53
CA ASP A 326 19.89 16.12 1.94
C ASP A 326 20.58 17.49 2.12
N PRO A 327 20.39 18.18 3.27
CA PRO A 327 20.86 19.56 3.45
C PRO A 327 22.36 19.77 3.19
N GLU A 328 23.21 18.84 3.65
CA GLU A 328 24.67 18.94 3.49
C GLU A 328 25.05 18.82 2.01
N THR A 329 24.56 17.77 1.34
CA THR A 329 24.80 17.56 -0.10
C THR A 329 24.32 18.73 -0.95
N ALA A 330 23.13 19.24 -0.68
CA ALA A 330 22.57 20.37 -1.41
C ALA A 330 23.39 21.66 -1.18
N GLY A 331 23.84 21.88 0.06
CA GLY A 331 24.69 23.01 0.43
C GLY A 331 26.04 23.00 -0.27
N GLU A 332 26.72 21.85 -0.30
CA GLU A 332 28.04 21.69 -0.93
C GLU A 332 27.96 21.79 -2.46
N LEU A 333 26.95 21.18 -3.08
CA LEU A 333 26.73 21.34 -4.53
C LEU A 333 26.50 22.80 -4.92
N ARG A 334 25.70 23.53 -4.13
CA ARG A 334 25.42 24.95 -4.37
C ARG A 334 26.67 25.83 -4.24
N LYS A 335 27.54 25.55 -3.26
CA LYS A 335 28.79 26.30 -3.07
C LYS A 335 29.79 26.03 -4.20
N ALA A 336 29.86 24.79 -4.66
CA ALA A 336 30.85 24.35 -5.63
C ALA A 336 30.47 24.65 -7.09
N LEU A 337 29.18 24.69 -7.43
CA LEU A 337 28.71 24.79 -8.81
C LEU A 337 27.79 26.00 -9.04
N PRO A 338 27.93 26.71 -10.18
CA PRO A 338 26.96 27.72 -10.58
C PRO A 338 25.55 27.14 -10.75
N VAL A 339 24.51 27.89 -10.36
CA VAL A 339 23.11 27.44 -10.43
C VAL A 339 22.70 26.98 -11.85
N GLN A 340 23.17 27.67 -12.89
CA GLN A 340 22.91 27.29 -14.29
C GLN A 340 23.52 25.94 -14.66
N ARG A 341 24.66 25.60 -14.05
CA ARG A 341 25.31 24.32 -14.25
C ARG A 341 24.52 23.19 -13.61
N ILE A 342 23.98 23.41 -12.41
CA ILE A 342 23.09 22.46 -11.74
C ILE A 342 21.78 22.32 -12.54
N LYS A 343 21.22 23.43 -13.03
CA LYS A 343 20.00 23.47 -13.85
C LYS A 343 20.08 22.56 -15.08
N ALA A 344 21.23 22.52 -15.75
CA ALA A 344 21.45 21.66 -16.93
C ALA A 344 21.19 20.17 -16.64
N PHE A 345 21.45 19.71 -15.40
CA PHE A 345 21.27 18.33 -14.97
C PHE A 345 20.12 18.14 -13.98
N ALA A 346 19.24 19.14 -13.81
CA ALA A 346 18.14 19.12 -12.85
C ALA A 346 17.21 17.91 -13.05
N HIS A 347 16.99 17.49 -14.29
CA HIS A 347 16.17 16.32 -14.61
C HIS A 347 16.74 15.01 -14.05
N VAL A 348 18.07 14.82 -14.14
CA VAL A 348 18.76 13.65 -13.57
C VAL A 348 18.75 13.70 -12.05
N LEU A 349 19.02 14.88 -11.46
CA LEU A 349 19.01 15.06 -10.00
C LEU A 349 17.60 14.89 -9.40
N ASP A 350 16.57 15.38 -10.07
CA ASP A 350 15.17 15.23 -9.65
C ASP A 350 14.75 13.76 -9.50
N PHE A 351 15.25 12.90 -10.39
CA PHE A 351 15.01 11.46 -10.31
C PHE A 351 16.02 10.75 -9.40
N PHE A 352 17.31 10.82 -9.70
CA PHE A 352 18.32 9.96 -9.07
C PHE A 352 19.13 10.66 -7.96
N GLY A 353 18.87 11.94 -7.71
CA GLY A 353 19.58 12.72 -6.69
C GLY A 353 19.22 12.36 -5.26
N GLY A 354 18.02 11.84 -5.01
CA GLY A 354 17.49 11.64 -3.65
C GLY A 354 18.29 10.68 -2.76
N MET A 355 19.19 9.88 -3.34
CA MET A 355 20.10 8.96 -2.62
C MET A 355 21.55 9.45 -2.58
N LEU A 356 21.87 10.59 -3.17
CA LEU A 356 23.21 11.16 -3.11
C LEU A 356 23.45 11.73 -1.72
N GLN A 357 24.61 11.39 -1.15
CA GLN A 357 25.04 11.86 0.16
C GLN A 357 26.48 12.34 0.09
N LEU A 358 26.76 13.46 0.73
CA LEU A 358 28.08 14.00 0.97
C LEU A 358 28.24 14.17 2.47
N ARG A 359 29.33 13.65 3.03
CA ARG A 359 29.66 13.73 4.47
C ARG A 359 31.09 14.23 4.61
N GLY A 360 31.26 15.42 5.17
CA GLY A 360 32.58 16.01 5.39
C GLY A 360 33.40 16.18 4.10
N GLY A 361 32.75 16.56 2.99
CA GLY A 361 33.39 16.71 1.68
C GLY A 361 33.52 15.43 0.85
N ARG A 362 33.26 14.25 1.44
CA ARG A 362 33.47 12.94 0.79
C ARG A 362 32.15 12.22 0.51
N ILE A 363 32.16 11.35 -0.50
CA ILE A 363 30.99 10.57 -0.88
C ILE A 363 31.11 9.14 -0.34
N PRO A 364 30.16 8.69 0.51
CA PRO A 364 30.02 7.28 0.85
C PRO A 364 29.42 6.52 -0.35
N VAL A 365 30.28 6.04 -1.24
CA VAL A 365 29.84 5.32 -2.43
C VAL A 365 29.25 3.94 -2.09
N PRO A 366 28.30 3.41 -2.88
CA PRO A 366 27.82 2.04 -2.73
C PRO A 366 28.97 1.03 -2.77
N GLY A 367 28.99 0.12 -1.80
CA GLY A 367 30.09 -0.84 -1.59
C GLY A 367 31.30 -0.28 -0.84
N GLY A 368 31.20 0.95 -0.32
CA GLY A 368 32.18 1.58 0.58
C GLY A 368 33.58 1.72 -0.01
N GLN A 369 34.59 1.75 0.88
CA GLN A 369 35.98 1.98 0.51
C GLN A 369 36.52 0.96 -0.50
N ARG A 370 36.07 -0.29 -0.42
CA ARG A 370 36.45 -1.37 -1.35
C ARG A 370 36.13 -1.02 -2.81
N SER A 371 35.06 -0.26 -3.03
CA SER A 371 34.52 0.04 -4.36
C SER A 371 34.89 1.45 -4.84
N ALA A 372 35.49 2.27 -3.97
CA ALA A 372 35.80 3.67 -4.23
C ALA A 372 36.67 3.87 -5.49
N GLY A 373 37.69 3.03 -5.68
CA GLY A 373 38.54 3.07 -6.88
C GLY A 373 37.76 2.75 -8.17
N ALA A 374 36.88 1.76 -8.14
CA ALA A 374 36.07 1.41 -9.30
C ALA A 374 35.07 2.51 -9.66
N TRP A 375 34.46 3.17 -8.65
CA TRP A 375 33.63 4.34 -8.86
C TRP A 375 34.43 5.52 -9.43
N ALA A 376 35.65 5.75 -8.94
CA ALA A 376 36.53 6.79 -9.47
C ALA A 376 36.82 6.60 -10.95
N ASP A 377 37.04 5.35 -11.39
CA ASP A 377 37.26 5.02 -12.79
C ASP A 377 36.01 5.21 -13.66
N LEU A 378 34.83 4.83 -13.15
CA LEU A 378 33.56 4.98 -13.88
C LEU A 378 33.17 6.46 -14.06
N VAL A 379 33.30 7.25 -13.00
CA VAL A 379 32.95 8.68 -12.99
C VAL A 379 34.06 9.54 -13.63
N GLY A 380 35.32 9.12 -13.48
CA GLY A 380 36.51 9.85 -13.94
C GLY A 380 37.02 10.91 -12.95
N VAL A 381 36.71 10.77 -11.66
CA VAL A 381 37.24 11.59 -10.55
C VAL A 381 37.08 10.85 -9.22
N SER A 382 37.94 11.11 -8.23
CA SER A 382 37.84 10.47 -6.91
C SER A 382 36.55 10.86 -6.17
N PRO A 383 35.89 9.92 -5.46
CA PRO A 383 34.82 10.22 -4.48
C PRO A 383 35.20 11.21 -3.38
N ASP A 384 36.49 11.47 -3.16
CA ASP A 384 36.99 12.50 -2.24
C ASP A 384 36.77 13.94 -2.76
N GLN A 385 36.48 14.10 -4.07
CA GLN A 385 36.17 15.39 -4.68
C GLN A 385 34.64 15.58 -4.79
N GLY A 386 33.94 15.58 -3.65
CA GLY A 386 32.49 15.39 -3.54
C GLY A 386 31.62 16.07 -4.61
N ALA A 387 31.53 17.40 -4.63
CA ALA A 387 30.63 18.10 -5.57
C ALA A 387 31.01 17.87 -7.06
N VAL A 388 32.30 17.81 -7.37
CA VAL A 388 32.80 17.57 -8.74
C VAL A 388 32.50 16.13 -9.18
N PHE A 389 32.61 15.17 -8.26
CA PHE A 389 32.21 13.79 -8.51
C PHE A 389 30.73 13.69 -8.86
N PHE A 390 29.85 14.34 -8.10
CA PHE A 390 28.41 14.32 -8.42
C PHE A 390 28.08 15.03 -9.74
N GLU A 391 28.72 16.15 -10.06
CA GLU A 391 28.56 16.79 -11.38
C GLU A 391 28.89 15.82 -12.52
N LYS A 392 30.03 15.11 -12.42
CA LYS A 392 30.41 14.13 -13.43
C LYS A 392 29.47 12.92 -13.44
N LEU A 393 29.07 12.41 -12.27
CA LEU A 393 28.18 11.27 -12.13
C LEU A 393 26.82 11.50 -12.84
N ILE A 394 26.21 12.66 -12.62
CA ILE A 394 24.89 13.00 -13.19
C ILE A 394 24.96 13.33 -14.68
N GLY A 395 26.07 13.92 -15.15
CA GLY A 395 26.28 14.22 -16.56
C GLY A 395 26.75 13.02 -17.39
N LYS A 396 27.18 11.93 -16.74
CA LYS A 396 27.76 10.77 -17.43
C LYS A 396 26.69 9.93 -18.12
N ASP A 397 26.95 9.61 -19.39
CA ASP A 397 26.16 8.65 -20.18
C ASP A 397 24.66 8.98 -20.12
N ASP A 398 24.30 10.25 -20.33
CA ASP A 398 22.92 10.80 -20.27
C ASP A 398 22.17 10.52 -18.94
N GLY A 399 22.90 10.29 -17.84
CA GLY A 399 22.34 10.01 -16.51
C GLY A 399 22.21 8.52 -16.17
N TRP A 400 22.65 7.60 -17.05
CA TRP A 400 22.63 6.16 -16.75
C TRP A 400 23.54 5.78 -15.58
N LEU A 401 24.68 6.46 -15.38
CA LEU A 401 25.54 6.18 -14.23
C LEU A 401 24.89 6.60 -12.90
N ALA A 402 24.20 7.75 -12.88
CA ALA A 402 23.43 8.19 -11.71
C ALA A 402 22.28 7.23 -11.37
N SER A 403 21.58 6.71 -12.39
CA SER A 403 20.54 5.68 -12.21
C SER A 403 21.09 4.39 -11.59
N TYR A 404 22.28 3.95 -12.03
CA TYR A 404 22.97 2.78 -11.46
C TYR A 404 23.41 3.01 -10.02
N TYR A 405 23.99 4.19 -9.73
CA TYR A 405 24.32 4.60 -8.38
C TYR A 405 23.10 4.60 -7.45
N ASP A 406 21.98 5.23 -7.88
CA ASP A 406 20.74 5.29 -7.10
C ASP A 406 20.19 3.89 -6.80
N SER A 407 20.22 2.98 -7.77
CA SER A 407 19.73 1.61 -7.59
C SER A 407 20.57 0.82 -6.57
N LEU A 408 21.89 1.00 -6.59
CA LEU A 408 22.80 0.35 -5.64
C LEU A 408 22.77 1.01 -4.25
N ALA A 409 22.61 2.33 -4.16
CA ALA A 409 22.51 3.05 -2.89
C ALA A 409 21.23 2.68 -2.10
N ARG A 410 20.23 2.14 -2.80
CA ARG A 410 18.94 1.74 -2.21
C ARG A 410 18.96 0.41 -1.48
N ILE A 411 19.88 -0.48 -1.83
CA ILE A 411 19.95 -1.85 -1.33
C ILE A 411 21.06 -2.02 -0.28
N GLN A 412 21.06 -3.14 0.43
CA GLN A 412 22.04 -3.48 1.45
C GLN A 412 22.26 -5.00 1.53
N GLY A 413 23.29 -5.42 2.27
CA GLY A 413 23.58 -6.84 2.50
C GLY A 413 24.31 -7.53 1.34
N PRO A 414 24.29 -8.87 1.28
CA PRO A 414 25.15 -9.65 0.38
C PRO A 414 25.02 -9.29 -1.10
N VAL A 415 23.81 -8.93 -1.54
CA VAL A 415 23.55 -8.51 -2.93
C VAL A 415 24.30 -7.22 -3.27
N LEU A 416 24.33 -6.24 -2.36
CA LEU A 416 25.12 -5.03 -2.54
C LEU A 416 26.61 -5.39 -2.66
N ASP A 417 27.11 -6.26 -1.78
CA ASP A 417 28.51 -6.66 -1.77
C ASP A 417 28.92 -7.39 -3.06
N TYR A 418 28.02 -8.19 -3.63
CA TYR A 418 28.24 -8.86 -4.91
C TYR A 418 28.26 -7.87 -6.08
N LEU A 419 27.27 -6.97 -6.17
CA LEU A 419 27.15 -6.01 -7.27
C LEU A 419 28.22 -4.91 -7.24
N THR A 420 28.79 -4.65 -6.06
CA THR A 420 29.82 -3.62 -5.86
C THR A 420 31.24 -4.20 -5.77
N GLU A 421 31.42 -5.51 -5.98
CA GLU A 421 32.76 -6.03 -6.23
C GLU A 421 33.38 -5.26 -7.42
N PRO A 422 34.60 -4.71 -7.30
CA PRO A 422 35.15 -3.76 -8.28
C PRO A 422 35.09 -4.19 -9.76
N ALA A 423 35.34 -5.47 -10.07
CA ALA A 423 35.25 -5.97 -11.44
C ALA A 423 33.79 -6.08 -11.91
N ARG A 424 32.91 -6.65 -11.08
CA ARG A 424 31.47 -6.78 -11.34
C ARG A 424 30.76 -5.43 -11.50
N LEU A 425 31.09 -4.45 -10.66
CA LEU A 425 30.54 -3.11 -10.71
C LEU A 425 30.75 -2.49 -12.10
N LYS A 426 31.98 -2.59 -12.62
CA LYS A 426 32.33 -2.09 -13.96
C LYS A 426 31.70 -2.94 -15.07
N ARG A 427 31.70 -4.26 -14.89
CA ARG A 427 31.11 -5.24 -15.84
C ARG A 427 29.63 -4.97 -16.06
N PHE A 428 28.84 -4.96 -14.99
CA PHE A 428 27.39 -4.77 -15.06
C PHE A 428 27.01 -3.36 -15.49
N TYR A 429 27.76 -2.33 -15.07
CA TYR A 429 27.54 -0.99 -15.60
C TYR A 429 27.81 -0.91 -17.10
N SER A 430 28.88 -1.53 -17.60
CA SER A 430 29.20 -1.54 -19.03
C SER A 430 28.10 -2.20 -19.86
N ALA A 431 27.52 -3.28 -19.33
CA ALA A 431 26.37 -3.97 -19.93
C ALA A 431 25.13 -3.07 -19.94
N LEU A 432 24.77 -2.47 -18.80
CA LEU A 432 23.66 -1.53 -18.68
C LEU A 432 23.85 -0.31 -19.60
N ARG A 433 25.06 0.26 -19.66
CA ARG A 433 25.37 1.47 -20.44
C ARG A 433 25.21 1.23 -21.94
N GLY A 434 25.53 0.03 -22.43
CA GLY A 434 25.48 -0.30 -23.85
C GLY A 434 26.28 0.67 -24.75
N ARG A 435 25.85 0.85 -26.01
CA ARG A 435 26.51 1.76 -26.99
C ARG A 435 25.78 3.08 -27.19
N ILE A 436 24.47 3.12 -26.99
CA ILE A 436 23.62 4.29 -27.26
C ILE A 436 23.02 4.74 -25.94
N THR A 437 23.38 5.89 -25.41
CA THR A 437 22.94 6.33 -24.08
C THR A 437 21.68 7.20 -24.12
N SER A 438 21.37 7.77 -25.29
CA SER A 438 20.20 8.63 -25.50
C SER A 438 18.99 7.85 -26.07
N PRO A 439 17.75 8.15 -25.62
CA PRO A 439 17.43 9.10 -24.55
C PRO A 439 17.85 8.56 -23.17
N GLY A 440 18.32 9.46 -22.30
CA GLY A 440 18.70 9.13 -20.93
C GLY A 440 17.51 8.77 -20.03
N PRO A 441 17.74 8.10 -18.88
CA PRO A 441 16.67 7.53 -18.06
C PRO A 441 15.85 8.55 -17.26
N ALA A 442 16.22 9.84 -17.33
CA ALA A 442 15.51 10.95 -16.71
C ALA A 442 14.75 11.85 -17.70
N ARG A 443 14.75 11.49 -19.00
CA ARG A 443 14.01 12.22 -20.04
C ARG A 443 12.49 12.05 -19.95
N PRO A 444 11.94 10.84 -19.67
CA PRO A 444 10.50 10.67 -19.55
C PRO A 444 9.92 11.35 -18.29
N VAL A 445 8.60 11.45 -18.23
CA VAL A 445 7.87 11.98 -17.05
C VAL A 445 8.03 11.07 -15.82
N PHE A 446 8.20 9.76 -16.05
CA PHE A 446 8.49 8.76 -15.03
C PHE A 446 9.92 8.23 -15.15
N ARG A 447 10.47 7.73 -14.05
CA ARG A 447 11.78 7.09 -14.02
C ARG A 447 11.76 5.82 -14.86
N SER A 448 12.66 5.69 -15.83
CA SER A 448 12.72 4.50 -16.72
C SER A 448 13.71 3.43 -16.23
N ASN A 449 14.10 3.44 -14.95
CA ASN A 449 15.03 2.47 -14.35
C ASN A 449 14.30 1.38 -13.54
N THR A 450 12.99 1.20 -13.75
CA THR A 450 12.15 0.25 -13.03
C THR A 450 12.78 -1.14 -12.96
N GLU A 451 13.14 -1.70 -14.11
CA GLU A 451 13.69 -3.05 -14.22
C GLU A 451 15.05 -3.19 -13.53
N LEU A 452 15.87 -2.14 -13.58
CA LEU A 452 17.14 -2.09 -12.86
C LEU A 452 16.89 -2.16 -11.35
N MET A 453 15.96 -1.35 -10.84
CA MET A 453 15.61 -1.35 -9.41
C MET A 453 15.03 -2.70 -8.97
N LEU A 454 14.17 -3.32 -9.79
CA LEU A 454 13.60 -4.62 -9.52
C LEU A 454 14.68 -5.71 -9.46
N LEU A 455 15.58 -5.75 -10.45
CA LEU A 455 16.70 -6.69 -10.49
C LEU A 455 17.58 -6.54 -9.25
N THR A 456 18.06 -5.33 -8.95
CA THR A 456 18.99 -5.11 -7.84
C THR A 456 18.35 -5.38 -6.47
N THR A 457 17.03 -5.17 -6.33
CA THR A 457 16.32 -5.37 -5.06
C THR A 457 15.93 -6.84 -4.84
N ARG A 458 15.58 -7.57 -5.89
CA ARG A 458 15.01 -8.93 -5.79
C ARG A 458 15.99 -10.04 -6.11
N MET A 459 17.17 -9.73 -6.64
CA MET A 459 18.24 -10.69 -6.84
C MET A 459 18.53 -11.43 -5.53
N ARG A 460 18.74 -12.74 -5.64
CA ARG A 460 19.06 -13.63 -4.53
C ARG A 460 20.48 -14.14 -4.72
N LEU A 461 21.22 -14.22 -3.62
CA LEU A 461 22.47 -14.98 -3.57
C LEU A 461 22.25 -16.28 -2.81
N GLU A 462 22.91 -17.34 -3.25
CA GLU A 462 23.00 -18.61 -2.53
C GLU A 462 24.02 -18.52 -1.38
N PRO A 463 24.05 -19.49 -0.45
CA PRO A 463 24.98 -19.47 0.68
C PRO A 463 26.47 -19.38 0.29
N ASP A 464 26.82 -19.78 -0.94
CA ASP A 464 28.19 -19.68 -1.49
C ASP A 464 28.52 -18.28 -2.06
N GLY A 465 27.59 -17.34 -2.00
CA GLY A 465 27.74 -15.96 -2.49
C GLY A 465 27.52 -15.80 -4.00
N LYS A 466 27.16 -16.86 -4.73
CA LYS A 466 26.83 -16.77 -6.16
C LYS A 466 25.37 -16.37 -6.37
N PRO A 467 25.03 -15.70 -7.48
CA PRO A 467 23.63 -15.39 -7.77
C PRO A 467 22.84 -16.67 -8.02
N HIS A 468 21.64 -16.72 -7.44
CA HIS A 468 20.69 -17.79 -7.73
C HIS A 468 20.31 -17.75 -9.21
N LEU A 469 20.46 -18.87 -9.89
CA LEU A 469 20.09 -19.03 -11.28
C LEU A 469 19.05 -20.14 -11.40
N PRO A 470 17.77 -19.81 -11.63
CA PRO A 470 16.72 -20.82 -11.76
C PRO A 470 17.06 -21.85 -12.83
N GLY A 471 16.95 -23.14 -12.48
CA GLY A 471 17.37 -24.26 -13.31
C GLY A 471 18.89 -24.42 -13.29
N ASN A 472 19.55 -24.01 -14.37
CA ASN A 472 21.00 -23.98 -14.48
C ASN A 472 21.44 -23.09 -15.65
N LEU A 473 22.75 -22.92 -15.85
CA LEU A 473 23.30 -22.10 -16.93
C LEU A 473 22.85 -22.54 -18.33
N GLU A 474 22.71 -23.85 -18.58
CA GLU A 474 22.33 -24.37 -19.89
C GLU A 474 20.91 -24.00 -20.29
N VAL A 475 19.98 -23.94 -19.32
CA VAL A 475 18.62 -23.42 -19.56
C VAL A 475 18.67 -21.99 -20.09
N TRP A 476 19.44 -21.12 -19.45
CA TRP A 476 19.55 -19.71 -19.84
C TRP A 476 20.27 -19.52 -21.18
N LYS A 477 21.31 -20.31 -21.48
CA LYS A 477 21.91 -20.35 -22.81
C LYS A 477 20.88 -20.75 -23.86
N GLY A 478 20.17 -21.85 -23.64
CA GLY A 478 19.14 -22.36 -24.53
C GLY A 478 18.03 -21.32 -24.77
N LEU A 479 17.61 -20.63 -23.72
CA LEU A 479 16.58 -19.59 -23.78
C LEU A 479 16.99 -18.42 -24.69
N PHE A 480 18.24 -17.96 -24.63
CA PHE A 480 18.72 -16.85 -25.46
C PHE A 480 19.10 -17.27 -26.88
N VAL A 481 19.49 -18.53 -27.11
CA VAL A 481 19.87 -19.04 -28.43
C VAL A 481 18.65 -19.51 -29.24
N GLN A 482 17.71 -20.22 -28.61
CA GLN A 482 16.59 -20.90 -29.27
C GLN A 482 15.26 -20.59 -28.58
N HIS A 483 14.73 -19.37 -28.76
CA HIS A 483 13.43 -18.98 -28.21
C HIS A 483 12.31 -19.12 -29.28
N PRO A 484 11.15 -19.73 -28.95
CA PRO A 484 10.05 -19.97 -29.90
C PRO A 484 9.40 -18.69 -30.46
N HIS A 485 9.60 -17.54 -29.80
CA HIS A 485 9.01 -16.25 -30.20
C HIS A 485 10.03 -15.28 -30.82
N GLY A 486 11.19 -15.79 -31.28
CA GLY A 486 12.24 -14.99 -31.89
C GLY A 486 13.30 -14.51 -30.89
N LYS A 487 14.31 -13.78 -31.38
CA LYS A 487 15.46 -13.35 -30.58
C LYS A 487 15.10 -12.16 -29.68
N TYR A 488 15.43 -12.24 -28.39
CA TYR A 488 15.33 -11.09 -27.47
C TYR A 488 16.32 -9.97 -27.82
N ASP A 489 17.54 -10.35 -28.17
CA ASP A 489 18.60 -9.44 -28.62
C ASP A 489 19.62 -10.19 -29.48
N GLY A 490 19.92 -9.66 -30.67
CA GLY A 490 20.83 -10.32 -31.61
C GLY A 490 22.28 -10.45 -31.10
N LYS A 491 22.75 -9.55 -30.24
CA LYS A 491 24.10 -9.64 -29.64
C LYS A 491 24.12 -10.60 -28.48
N LEU A 492 23.12 -10.53 -27.58
CA LEU A 492 23.04 -11.47 -26.46
C LEU A 492 22.83 -12.90 -26.95
N THR A 493 22.01 -13.12 -27.99
CA THR A 493 21.88 -14.44 -28.64
C THR A 493 23.23 -14.98 -29.14
N LYS A 494 24.10 -14.13 -29.70
CA LYS A 494 25.46 -14.55 -30.14
C LYS A 494 26.38 -14.83 -28.96
N ALA A 495 26.30 -14.01 -27.90
CA ALA A 495 27.12 -14.17 -26.70
C ALA A 495 26.73 -15.40 -25.86
N ALA A 496 25.43 -15.75 -25.84
CA ALA A 496 24.88 -16.80 -25.00
C ALA A 496 25.54 -18.17 -25.19
N ALA A 497 25.92 -18.52 -26.42
CA ALA A 497 26.64 -19.76 -26.69
C ALA A 497 27.99 -19.87 -25.94
N GLY A 498 28.59 -18.74 -25.58
CA GLY A 498 29.88 -18.66 -24.89
C GLY A 498 29.81 -18.46 -23.38
N TRP A 499 28.62 -18.38 -22.78
CA TRP A 499 28.47 -18.20 -21.33
C TRP A 499 29.07 -19.38 -20.55
N LYS A 500 29.75 -19.11 -19.43
CA LYS A 500 30.46 -20.10 -18.61
C LYS A 500 30.09 -20.00 -17.13
N GLU A 501 29.58 -18.86 -16.69
CA GLU A 501 29.29 -18.59 -15.28
C GLU A 501 27.97 -17.81 -15.11
N PRO A 502 27.35 -17.86 -13.92
CA PRO A 502 26.12 -17.11 -13.63
C PRO A 502 26.24 -15.60 -13.88
N ASP A 503 27.42 -15.01 -13.64
CA ASP A 503 27.68 -13.60 -13.89
C ASP A 503 27.41 -13.20 -15.36
N ASP A 504 27.59 -14.11 -16.33
CA ASP A 504 27.28 -13.85 -17.74
C ASP A 504 25.79 -13.63 -17.98
N VAL A 505 24.93 -14.38 -17.27
CA VAL A 505 23.47 -14.22 -17.34
C VAL A 505 23.06 -12.92 -16.66
N ILE A 506 23.62 -12.63 -15.47
CA ILE A 506 23.34 -11.39 -14.75
C ILE A 506 23.75 -10.17 -15.59
N GLU A 507 24.91 -10.22 -16.24
CA GLU A 507 25.35 -9.19 -17.19
C GLU A 507 24.35 -8.98 -18.33
N ALA A 508 23.84 -10.06 -18.92
CA ALA A 508 22.81 -9.99 -19.96
C ALA A 508 21.50 -9.36 -19.45
N LEU A 509 21.08 -9.65 -18.21
CA LEU A 509 19.90 -9.03 -17.61
C LEU A 509 20.10 -7.51 -17.40
N PHE A 510 21.26 -7.08 -16.91
CA PHE A 510 21.61 -5.65 -16.82
C PHE A 510 21.57 -4.96 -18.18
N ALA A 511 22.06 -5.61 -19.24
CA ALA A 511 22.01 -5.07 -20.60
C ALA A 511 20.58 -4.88 -21.13
N LEU A 512 19.62 -5.66 -20.64
CA LEU A 512 18.22 -5.56 -21.04
C LEU A 512 17.45 -4.47 -20.28
N CYS A 513 17.84 -4.12 -19.04
CA CYS A 513 17.16 -3.10 -18.22
C CYS A 513 17.07 -1.70 -18.83
N ARG A 514 17.88 -1.40 -19.86
CA ARG A 514 17.87 -0.12 -20.58
C ARG A 514 16.94 -0.08 -21.80
N LYS A 515 16.32 -1.20 -22.17
CA LYS A 515 15.50 -1.26 -23.38
C LYS A 515 14.10 -0.71 -23.11
N ALA A 516 13.56 0.01 -24.10
CA ALA A 516 12.20 0.57 -24.02
C ALA A 516 11.09 -0.47 -24.28
N VAL A 517 11.46 -1.67 -24.73
CA VAL A 517 10.53 -2.80 -24.94
C VAL A 517 10.51 -3.70 -23.72
N GLU A 518 9.43 -4.46 -23.56
CA GLU A 518 9.26 -5.40 -22.45
C GLU A 518 10.46 -6.35 -22.30
N ASN A 519 11.08 -6.34 -21.12
CA ASN A 519 12.19 -7.23 -20.78
C ASN A 519 11.69 -8.57 -20.25
N GLU A 520 11.18 -9.39 -21.18
CA GLU A 520 10.68 -10.73 -20.88
C GLU A 520 11.72 -11.61 -20.13
N PRO A 521 13.01 -11.66 -20.51
CA PRO A 521 14.00 -12.47 -19.78
C PRO A 521 14.15 -12.10 -18.30
N LEU A 522 14.10 -10.80 -17.96
CA LEU A 522 14.14 -10.36 -16.57
C LEU A 522 12.88 -10.78 -15.81
N LYS A 523 11.69 -10.63 -16.42
CA LYS A 523 10.43 -11.07 -15.81
C LYS A 523 10.43 -12.58 -15.55
N ILE A 524 10.94 -13.38 -16.50
CA ILE A 524 11.16 -14.82 -16.32
C ILE A 524 12.12 -15.07 -15.15
N TYR A 525 13.28 -14.39 -15.12
CA TYR A 525 14.27 -14.57 -14.06
C TYR A 525 13.69 -14.29 -12.69
N MET A 526 12.96 -13.19 -12.54
CA MET A 526 12.32 -12.81 -11.28
C MET A 526 11.25 -13.82 -10.86
N ALA A 527 10.31 -14.15 -11.75
CA ALA A 527 9.23 -15.08 -11.45
C ALA A 527 9.75 -16.47 -11.04
N LEU A 528 10.71 -17.02 -11.80
CA LEU A 528 11.29 -18.34 -11.48
C LEU A 528 12.21 -18.31 -10.25
N SER A 529 12.84 -17.18 -9.95
CA SER A 529 13.60 -16.99 -8.71
C SER A 529 12.67 -16.94 -7.49
N ASP A 530 11.54 -16.22 -7.61
CA ASP A 530 10.55 -16.13 -6.54
C ASP A 530 9.83 -17.47 -6.32
N ILE A 531 9.55 -18.25 -7.38
CA ILE A 531 9.04 -19.63 -7.22
C ILE A 531 10.00 -20.49 -6.38
N ASN A 532 11.31 -20.35 -6.58
CA ASN A 532 12.31 -21.09 -5.82
C ASN A 532 12.59 -20.51 -4.42
N ARG A 533 12.06 -19.33 -4.08
CA ARG A 533 12.44 -18.59 -2.86
C ARG A 533 12.11 -19.34 -1.57
N HIS A 534 10.95 -19.99 -1.53
CA HIS A 534 10.43 -20.67 -0.34
C HIS A 534 10.42 -22.20 -0.46
N ARG A 535 11.02 -22.75 -1.52
CA ARG A 535 11.10 -24.20 -1.72
C ARG A 535 12.29 -24.77 -0.96
N GLN A 536 12.11 -25.98 -0.42
CA GLN A 536 13.20 -26.75 0.17
C GLN A 536 14.24 -27.13 -0.89
N HIS A 537 13.76 -27.47 -2.09
CA HIS A 537 14.59 -27.76 -3.27
C HIS A 537 14.13 -26.89 -4.45
N PRO A 538 15.07 -26.23 -5.16
CA PRO A 538 14.74 -25.54 -6.39
C PRO A 538 14.12 -26.49 -7.42
N LEU A 539 13.31 -25.94 -8.33
CA LEU A 539 12.75 -26.66 -9.47
C LEU A 539 13.84 -27.29 -10.35
N GLU A 540 13.52 -28.42 -10.94
CA GLU A 540 14.41 -29.11 -11.87
C GLU A 540 14.61 -28.27 -13.14
N ALA A 541 15.79 -28.39 -13.76
CA ALA A 541 16.15 -27.61 -14.94
C ALA A 541 15.16 -27.79 -16.11
N ALA A 542 14.59 -28.98 -16.29
CA ALA A 542 13.60 -29.25 -17.33
C ALA A 542 12.27 -28.50 -17.07
N THR A 543 11.82 -28.43 -15.81
CA THR A 543 10.64 -27.67 -15.41
C THR A 543 10.86 -26.18 -15.63
N VAL A 544 12.04 -25.66 -15.25
CA VAL A 544 12.42 -24.26 -15.45
C VAL A 544 12.46 -23.91 -16.94
N ASP A 545 13.08 -24.74 -17.80
CA ASP A 545 13.10 -24.49 -19.25
C ASP A 545 11.69 -24.46 -19.84
N ARG A 546 10.81 -25.38 -19.42
CA ARG A 546 9.40 -25.38 -19.86
C ARG A 546 8.68 -24.11 -19.43
N LEU A 547 8.80 -23.69 -18.18
CA LEU A 547 8.16 -22.47 -17.68
C LEU A 547 8.73 -21.22 -18.38
N ALA A 548 10.04 -21.15 -18.60
CA ALA A 548 10.65 -20.01 -19.27
C ALA A 548 10.12 -19.84 -20.71
N ARG A 549 9.98 -20.92 -21.47
CA ARG A 549 9.47 -20.90 -22.87
C ARG A 549 7.98 -20.58 -22.96
N ASP A 550 7.22 -21.01 -21.98
CA ASP A 550 5.77 -20.84 -21.93
C ASP A 550 5.34 -19.54 -21.20
N PHE A 551 6.30 -18.75 -20.69
CA PHE A 551 6.05 -17.55 -19.88
C PHE A 551 5.15 -16.53 -20.58
N ARG A 552 5.36 -16.27 -21.88
CA ARG A 552 4.52 -15.33 -22.62
C ARG A 552 3.04 -15.70 -22.58
N ALA A 553 2.69 -16.99 -22.57
CA ALA A 553 1.31 -17.44 -22.55
C ALA A 553 0.74 -17.58 -21.13
N TYR A 554 1.55 -18.03 -20.17
CA TYR A 554 1.07 -18.48 -18.86
C TYR A 554 1.75 -17.80 -17.65
N GLY A 555 2.68 -16.86 -17.87
CA GLY A 555 3.45 -16.23 -16.79
C GLY A 555 2.60 -15.55 -15.72
N SER A 556 1.39 -15.06 -16.08
CA SER A 556 0.43 -14.53 -15.10
C SER A 556 -0.08 -15.58 -14.10
N GLN A 557 0.05 -16.87 -14.40
CA GLN A 557 -0.36 -17.95 -13.49
C GLN A 557 0.74 -18.32 -12.50
N TYR A 558 2.00 -17.96 -12.76
CA TYR A 558 3.16 -18.42 -11.97
C TYR A 558 3.15 -18.01 -10.49
N PRO A 559 2.48 -16.90 -10.08
CA PRO A 559 2.35 -16.60 -8.66
C PRO A 559 1.73 -17.70 -7.81
N ILE A 560 0.91 -18.59 -8.38
CA ILE A 560 0.36 -19.74 -7.64
C ILE A 560 1.46 -20.72 -7.19
N PHE A 561 2.52 -20.87 -8.00
CA PHE A 561 3.64 -21.77 -7.71
C PHE A 561 4.60 -21.16 -6.68
N ALA A 562 4.73 -19.83 -6.66
CA ALA A 562 5.51 -19.11 -5.66
C ALA A 562 4.81 -19.06 -4.30
N GLU A 563 3.48 -18.96 -4.29
CA GLU A 563 2.69 -18.96 -3.06
C GLU A 563 2.61 -20.35 -2.40
N VAL A 564 2.59 -21.42 -3.20
CA VAL A 564 2.51 -22.80 -2.69
C VAL A 564 3.78 -23.59 -3.04
N PRO A 565 4.88 -23.40 -2.29
CA PRO A 565 6.17 -24.03 -2.58
C PRO A 565 6.16 -25.56 -2.45
N ALA A 566 5.10 -26.14 -1.86
CA ALA A 566 4.92 -27.58 -1.75
C ALA A 566 4.52 -28.26 -3.08
N LEU A 567 4.08 -27.50 -4.09
CA LEU A 567 3.74 -28.07 -5.40
C LEU A 567 4.97 -28.69 -6.06
N THR A 568 4.87 -29.93 -6.51
CA THR A 568 5.96 -30.66 -7.17
C THR A 568 6.14 -30.25 -8.63
N ASP A 569 7.32 -30.47 -9.19
CA ASP A 569 7.60 -30.30 -10.61
C ASP A 569 6.58 -31.03 -11.49
N LYS A 570 6.19 -32.25 -11.10
CA LYS A 570 5.17 -33.05 -11.79
C LYS A 570 3.82 -32.32 -11.87
N THR A 571 3.33 -31.78 -10.76
CA THR A 571 2.04 -31.08 -10.71
C THR A 571 2.10 -29.75 -11.46
N ILE A 572 3.23 -29.04 -11.41
CA ILE A 572 3.44 -27.82 -12.19
C ILE A 572 3.38 -28.13 -13.69
N ILE A 573 4.05 -29.18 -14.17
CA ILE A 573 3.97 -29.60 -15.58
C ILE A 573 2.55 -30.02 -15.96
N GLN A 574 1.87 -30.79 -15.10
CA GLN A 574 0.47 -31.16 -15.30
C GLN A 574 -0.43 -29.92 -15.43
N TYR A 575 -0.21 -28.88 -14.62
CA TYR A 575 -0.94 -27.62 -14.71
C TYR A 575 -0.77 -27.01 -16.10
N MET A 576 0.47 -26.92 -16.58
CA MET A 576 0.79 -26.33 -17.88
C MET A 576 0.16 -27.11 -19.04
N ASP A 577 0.15 -28.43 -18.95
CA ASP A 577 -0.45 -29.29 -19.99
C ASP A 577 -1.98 -29.22 -19.97
N THR A 578 -2.61 -29.21 -18.79
CA THR A 578 -4.07 -29.00 -18.68
C THR A 578 -4.46 -27.61 -19.20
N ALA A 579 -3.71 -26.56 -18.87
CA ALA A 579 -3.97 -25.21 -19.37
C ALA A 579 -3.89 -25.12 -20.90
N ARG A 580 -2.93 -25.85 -21.51
CA ARG A 580 -2.81 -26.00 -22.96
C ARG A 580 -3.98 -26.78 -23.57
N ALA A 581 -4.43 -27.86 -22.93
CA ALA A 581 -5.57 -28.65 -23.39
C ALA A 581 -6.85 -27.81 -23.46
N VAL A 582 -7.10 -26.94 -22.47
CA VAL A 582 -8.25 -26.02 -22.47
C VAL A 582 -8.21 -25.09 -23.69
N VAL A 583 -7.04 -24.51 -24.02
CA VAL A 583 -6.90 -23.61 -25.19
C VAL A 583 -7.22 -24.32 -26.51
N GLN A 584 -7.02 -25.65 -26.59
CA GLN A 584 -7.26 -26.45 -27.79
C GLN A 584 -8.75 -26.81 -28.02
N ILE A 585 -9.64 -26.56 -27.06
CA ILE A 585 -11.09 -26.82 -27.21
C ILE A 585 -11.64 -25.92 -28.33
N LYS A 586 -12.16 -26.50 -29.41
CA LYS A 586 -12.58 -25.73 -30.61
C LYS A 586 -13.83 -24.87 -30.37
N ASP A 587 -14.80 -25.39 -29.63
CA ASP A 587 -16.02 -24.65 -29.31
C ASP A 587 -15.71 -23.53 -28.30
N GLN A 588 -15.98 -22.28 -28.68
CA GLN A 588 -15.58 -21.12 -27.88
C GLN A 588 -16.39 -21.02 -26.57
N GLY A 589 -17.67 -21.39 -26.59
CA GLY A 589 -18.50 -21.42 -25.38
C GLY A 589 -17.98 -22.44 -24.37
N LEU A 590 -17.80 -23.69 -24.81
CA LEU A 590 -17.23 -24.77 -24.00
C LEU A 590 -15.83 -24.42 -23.50
N ARG A 591 -14.98 -23.78 -24.33
CA ARG A 591 -13.66 -23.32 -23.92
C ARG A 591 -13.74 -22.31 -22.79
N ALA A 592 -14.61 -21.31 -22.91
CA ALA A 592 -14.80 -20.27 -21.89
C ALA A 592 -15.33 -20.85 -20.59
N ASP A 593 -16.33 -21.74 -20.66
CA ASP A 593 -16.89 -22.41 -19.49
C ASP A 593 -15.86 -23.34 -18.83
N THR A 594 -15.10 -24.12 -19.63
CA THR A 594 -14.05 -25.02 -19.12
C THR A 594 -12.94 -24.23 -18.41
N ALA A 595 -12.46 -23.14 -19.03
CA ALA A 595 -11.48 -22.26 -18.42
C ALA A 595 -12.02 -21.66 -17.11
N GLY A 596 -13.25 -21.16 -17.12
CA GLY A 596 -13.87 -20.55 -15.95
C GLY A 596 -14.09 -21.50 -14.79
N THR A 597 -14.61 -22.70 -15.06
CA THR A 597 -14.80 -23.73 -14.01
C THR A 597 -13.47 -24.18 -13.44
N LEU A 598 -12.48 -24.48 -14.27
CA LEU A 598 -11.16 -24.93 -13.82
C LEU A 598 -10.48 -23.86 -12.97
N GLN A 599 -10.44 -22.61 -13.46
CA GLN A 599 -9.79 -21.52 -12.74
C GLN A 599 -10.52 -21.15 -11.46
N ALA A 600 -11.85 -21.23 -11.42
CA ALA A 600 -12.60 -21.02 -10.19
C ALA A 600 -12.29 -22.09 -9.13
N LEU A 601 -12.17 -23.37 -9.52
CA LEU A 601 -11.75 -24.44 -8.62
C LEU A 601 -10.30 -24.24 -8.13
N ILE A 602 -9.39 -23.82 -9.00
CA ILE A 602 -8.01 -23.48 -8.63
C ILE A 602 -7.97 -22.29 -7.67
N SER A 603 -8.79 -21.26 -7.89
CA SER A 603 -8.93 -20.10 -7.01
C SER A 603 -9.44 -20.52 -5.62
N LEU A 604 -10.48 -21.36 -5.55
CA LEU A 604 -10.98 -21.92 -4.30
C LEU A 604 -9.91 -22.77 -3.59
N TRP A 605 -9.21 -23.63 -4.34
CA TRP A 605 -8.07 -24.39 -3.81
C TRP A 605 -7.02 -23.45 -3.19
N GLN A 606 -6.63 -22.40 -3.91
CA GLN A 606 -5.62 -21.44 -3.48
C GLN A 606 -6.04 -20.70 -2.20
N ILE A 607 -7.33 -20.30 -2.11
CA ILE A 607 -7.92 -19.72 -0.91
C ILE A 607 -7.82 -20.70 0.27
N PHE A 608 -8.22 -21.96 0.08
CA PHE A 608 -8.22 -22.97 1.15
C PHE A 608 -6.81 -23.36 1.60
N VAL A 609 -5.83 -23.38 0.70
CA VAL A 609 -4.41 -23.59 1.06
C VAL A 609 -3.87 -22.39 1.83
N ARG A 610 -4.13 -21.16 1.40
CA ARG A 610 -3.71 -19.93 2.10
C ARG A 610 -4.28 -19.86 3.52
N GLN A 611 -5.55 -20.23 3.68
CA GLN A 611 -6.21 -20.31 4.98
C GLN A 611 -5.78 -21.56 5.79
N GLN A 612 -5.01 -22.46 5.18
CA GLN A 612 -4.63 -23.79 5.65
C GLN A 612 -5.83 -24.64 6.11
N SER A 613 -6.97 -24.48 5.44
CA SER A 613 -8.10 -25.42 5.52
C SER A 613 -7.78 -26.70 4.74
N ILE A 614 -7.02 -26.58 3.64
CA ILE A 614 -6.25 -27.67 3.05
C ILE A 614 -4.85 -27.60 3.66
N LYS A 615 -4.36 -28.70 4.23
CA LYS A 615 -3.04 -28.73 4.85
C LYS A 615 -1.96 -28.69 3.77
N VAL A 616 -0.77 -28.18 4.10
CA VAL A 616 0.37 -28.08 3.18
C VAL A 616 0.71 -29.43 2.53
N ALA A 617 0.63 -30.53 3.29
CA ALA A 617 0.90 -31.88 2.79
C ALA A 617 -0.11 -32.36 1.74
N ASP A 618 -1.34 -31.85 1.79
CA ASP A 618 -2.45 -32.24 0.89
C ASP A 618 -2.58 -31.29 -0.31
N ALA A 619 -1.82 -30.19 -0.34
CA ALA A 619 -1.88 -29.17 -1.39
C ALA A 619 -1.51 -29.73 -2.78
N ASP A 620 -0.39 -30.44 -2.89
CA ASP A 620 0.06 -31.01 -4.18
C ASP A 620 -0.87 -32.14 -4.69
N PRO A 621 -1.24 -33.16 -3.87
CA PRO A 621 -2.18 -34.19 -4.31
C PRO A 621 -3.56 -33.65 -4.72
N SER A 622 -4.11 -32.69 -3.98
CA SER A 622 -5.41 -32.10 -4.30
C SER A 622 -5.37 -31.29 -5.60
N MET A 623 -4.31 -30.51 -5.85
CA MET A 623 -4.11 -29.80 -7.12
C MET A 623 -3.98 -30.79 -8.29
N SER A 624 -3.14 -31.81 -8.16
CA SER A 624 -2.93 -32.81 -9.21
C SER A 624 -4.25 -33.53 -9.58
N ALA A 625 -5.06 -33.87 -8.57
CA ALA A 625 -6.36 -34.51 -8.77
C ALA A 625 -7.39 -33.57 -9.43
N LEU A 626 -7.41 -32.28 -9.06
CA LEU A 626 -8.25 -31.28 -9.74
C LEU A 626 -7.90 -31.19 -11.23
N LEU A 627 -6.61 -31.04 -11.55
CA LEU A 627 -6.12 -30.90 -12.92
C LEU A 627 -6.42 -32.12 -13.79
N ALA A 628 -6.41 -33.32 -13.21
CA ALA A 628 -6.72 -34.57 -13.92
C ALA A 628 -8.16 -34.59 -14.44
N GLY A 629 -9.12 -34.02 -13.70
CA GLY A 629 -10.52 -33.94 -14.09
C GLY A 629 -10.78 -33.09 -15.35
N PHE A 630 -9.86 -32.18 -15.68
CA PHE A 630 -9.99 -31.24 -16.80
C PHE A 630 -9.11 -31.58 -18.00
N ALA A 631 -8.32 -32.66 -17.94
CA ALA A 631 -7.39 -33.03 -19.00
C ALA A 631 -8.10 -33.40 -20.33
N LYS A 632 -9.37 -33.83 -20.27
CA LYS A 632 -10.14 -34.29 -21.43
C LYS A 632 -11.62 -33.88 -21.32
N ILE A 633 -11.93 -32.63 -21.68
CA ILE A 633 -13.31 -32.10 -21.73
C ILE A 633 -13.72 -31.91 -23.19
N HIS A 634 -14.77 -32.61 -23.63
CA HIS A 634 -15.27 -32.56 -25.01
C HIS A 634 -16.67 -31.96 -25.13
N ASN A 635 -17.44 -31.95 -24.04
CA ASN A 635 -18.82 -31.49 -24.02
C ASN A 635 -19.24 -30.99 -22.62
N GLY A 636 -20.41 -30.36 -22.55
CA GLY A 636 -20.92 -29.79 -21.29
C GLY A 636 -21.21 -30.82 -20.19
N ARG A 637 -21.46 -32.09 -20.54
CA ARG A 637 -21.72 -33.15 -19.54
C ARG A 637 -20.46 -33.45 -18.74
N GLU A 638 -19.37 -33.72 -19.46
CA GLU A 638 -18.04 -33.94 -18.87
C GLU A 638 -17.60 -32.73 -18.05
N LEU A 639 -17.86 -31.51 -18.54
CA LEU A 639 -17.53 -30.29 -17.81
C LEU A 639 -18.31 -30.16 -16.49
N PHE A 640 -19.63 -30.42 -16.51
CA PHE A 640 -20.43 -30.38 -15.28
C PHE A 640 -19.95 -31.41 -14.26
N ASP A 641 -19.66 -32.64 -14.71
CA ASP A 641 -19.20 -33.72 -13.86
C ASP A 641 -17.81 -33.42 -13.27
N ALA A 642 -16.89 -32.86 -14.07
CA ALA A 642 -15.58 -32.40 -13.61
C ALA A 642 -15.70 -31.26 -12.59
N GLY A 643 -16.59 -30.29 -12.84
CA GLY A 643 -16.88 -29.21 -11.90
C GLY A 643 -17.42 -29.72 -10.56
N ARG A 644 -18.39 -30.65 -10.59
CA ARG A 644 -18.96 -31.28 -9.40
C ARG A 644 -17.91 -32.09 -8.63
N ALA A 645 -17.15 -32.93 -9.33
CA ALA A 645 -16.08 -33.72 -8.73
C ALA A 645 -15.02 -32.83 -8.09
N GLY A 646 -14.68 -31.70 -8.70
CA GLY A 646 -13.74 -30.72 -8.15
C GLY A 646 -14.22 -30.11 -6.83
N VAL A 647 -15.51 -29.71 -6.74
CA VAL A 647 -16.08 -29.22 -5.48
C VAL A 647 -16.03 -30.31 -4.40
N THR A 648 -16.43 -31.54 -4.74
CA THR A 648 -16.38 -32.66 -3.79
C THR A 648 -14.95 -32.95 -3.32
N LEU A 649 -13.96 -32.87 -4.22
CA LEU A 649 -12.56 -33.06 -3.90
C LEU A 649 -12.05 -31.98 -2.92
N LEU A 650 -12.32 -30.70 -3.20
CA LEU A 650 -11.94 -29.60 -2.31
C LEU A 650 -12.56 -29.72 -0.91
N LEU A 651 -13.78 -30.25 -0.84
CA LEU A 651 -14.49 -30.47 0.41
C LEU A 651 -14.11 -31.77 1.11
N LYS A 652 -13.41 -32.69 0.45
CA LYS A 652 -13.00 -33.95 1.07
C LYS A 652 -11.93 -33.72 2.15
N ASP A 653 -10.98 -32.83 1.87
CA ASP A 653 -9.78 -32.64 2.69
C ASP A 653 -9.87 -31.42 3.62
N THR A 654 -11.06 -30.81 3.72
CA THR A 654 -11.32 -29.65 4.60
C THR A 654 -12.15 -30.04 5.82
N PRO A 655 -12.08 -29.30 6.95
CA PRO A 655 -12.96 -29.51 8.09
C PRO A 655 -14.45 -29.36 7.74
N ALA A 656 -15.34 -30.07 8.45
CA ALA A 656 -16.79 -29.99 8.27
C ALA A 656 -17.52 -30.11 9.62
N PRO A 657 -18.51 -29.24 9.90
CA PRO A 657 -19.48 -29.48 10.96
C PRO A 657 -20.35 -30.71 10.63
N PRO A 658 -20.88 -31.42 11.65
CA PRO A 658 -21.83 -32.52 11.43
C PRO A 658 -23.07 -32.04 10.66
N ASN A 659 -23.45 -32.72 9.58
CA ASN A 659 -24.61 -32.40 8.73
C ASN A 659 -24.59 -30.99 8.09
N ALA A 660 -23.43 -30.37 7.93
CA ALA A 660 -23.35 -29.06 7.27
C ALA A 660 -23.86 -29.13 5.82
N GLU A 661 -24.70 -28.17 5.45
CA GLU A 661 -25.16 -27.98 4.08
C GLU A 661 -23.98 -27.58 3.18
N LEU A 662 -23.99 -28.01 1.92
CA LEU A 662 -22.90 -27.83 0.97
C LEU A 662 -22.54 -26.35 0.74
N GLN A 663 -23.55 -25.49 0.52
CA GLN A 663 -23.33 -24.07 0.24
C GLN A 663 -22.84 -23.33 1.49
N ASP A 664 -23.45 -23.61 2.64
CA ASP A 664 -23.06 -23.00 3.92
C ASP A 664 -21.60 -23.34 4.26
N ARG A 665 -21.22 -24.62 4.10
CA ARG A 665 -19.84 -25.07 4.30
C ARG A 665 -18.84 -24.33 3.42
N LEU A 666 -19.19 -24.03 2.17
CA LEU A 666 -18.33 -23.27 1.28
C LEU A 666 -18.17 -21.82 1.76
N PHE A 667 -19.24 -21.16 2.20
CA PHE A 667 -19.15 -19.81 2.75
C PHE A 667 -18.32 -19.75 4.04
N ASP A 668 -18.46 -20.73 4.94
CA ASP A 668 -17.65 -20.82 6.16
C ASP A 668 -16.16 -20.95 5.83
N LEU A 669 -15.81 -21.82 4.86
CA LEU A 669 -14.44 -21.97 4.38
C LEU A 669 -13.93 -20.65 3.78
N LEU A 670 -14.70 -19.99 2.92
CA LEU A 670 -14.31 -18.71 2.30
C LEU A 670 -14.13 -17.57 3.32
N ALA A 671 -14.91 -17.56 4.39
CA ALA A 671 -14.73 -16.62 5.50
C ALA A 671 -13.37 -16.82 6.18
N GLY A 672 -12.81 -18.04 6.14
CA GLY A 672 -11.44 -18.38 6.53
C GLY A 672 -11.30 -19.16 7.83
N SER A 673 -12.43 -19.56 8.44
CA SER A 673 -12.45 -20.48 9.56
C SER A 673 -13.77 -21.22 9.54
N VAL A 674 -13.74 -22.53 9.81
CA VAL A 674 -14.95 -23.37 9.91
C VAL A 674 -15.46 -23.47 11.35
N ASN A 675 -14.58 -23.30 12.33
CA ASN A 675 -14.90 -23.30 13.77
C ASN A 675 -14.18 -22.13 14.46
N PRO A 676 -14.57 -20.87 14.21
CA PRO A 676 -13.92 -19.74 14.87
C PRO A 676 -14.33 -19.66 16.34
N ALA A 677 -13.40 -19.24 17.18
CA ALA A 677 -13.70 -18.89 18.57
C ALA A 677 -14.70 -17.71 18.66
N ASP A 678 -14.64 -16.79 17.68
CA ASP A 678 -15.55 -15.65 17.54
C ASP A 678 -16.55 -15.91 16.42
N THR A 679 -17.69 -16.49 16.78
CA THR A 679 -18.77 -16.86 15.85
C THR A 679 -19.53 -15.65 15.33
N GLU A 680 -19.55 -14.53 16.06
CA GLU A 680 -20.25 -13.32 15.64
C GLU A 680 -19.54 -12.63 14.47
N SER A 681 -18.22 -12.43 14.57
CA SER A 681 -17.44 -11.84 13.48
C SER A 681 -17.51 -12.69 12.21
N GLN A 682 -17.46 -14.02 12.36
CA GLN A 682 -17.59 -14.94 11.23
C GLN A 682 -18.97 -14.83 10.60
N ARG A 683 -20.03 -14.83 11.41
CA ARG A 683 -21.42 -14.70 10.95
C ARG A 683 -21.60 -13.42 10.13
N LEU A 684 -21.05 -12.28 10.56
CA LEU A 684 -21.13 -11.02 9.81
C LEU A 684 -20.43 -11.12 8.45
N MET A 685 -19.26 -11.74 8.39
CA MET A 685 -18.55 -11.97 7.12
C MET A 685 -19.33 -12.88 6.17
N VAL A 686 -19.86 -14.00 6.69
CA VAL A 686 -20.63 -14.96 5.91
C VAL A 686 -21.92 -14.33 5.40
N GLN A 687 -22.63 -13.56 6.22
CA GLN A 687 -23.85 -12.84 5.82
C GLN A 687 -23.59 -11.87 4.66
N GLU A 688 -22.49 -11.13 4.69
CA GLU A 688 -22.13 -10.23 3.59
C GLU A 688 -21.79 -11.02 2.31
N MET A 689 -21.06 -12.14 2.42
CA MET A 689 -20.78 -13.01 1.27
C MET A 689 -22.05 -13.58 0.65
N ILE A 690 -22.99 -14.07 1.48
CA ILE A 690 -24.29 -14.57 1.03
C ILE A 690 -25.05 -13.46 0.32
N ARG A 691 -25.13 -12.27 0.92
CA ARG A 691 -25.82 -11.11 0.34
C ARG A 691 -25.25 -10.76 -1.04
N LEU A 692 -23.93 -10.67 -1.19
CA LEU A 692 -23.31 -10.35 -2.48
C LEU A 692 -23.56 -11.45 -3.52
N PHE A 693 -23.52 -12.73 -3.12
CA PHE A 693 -23.84 -13.86 -4.00
C PHE A 693 -25.29 -13.81 -4.48
N GLU A 694 -26.23 -13.47 -3.59
CA GLU A 694 -27.65 -13.31 -3.91
C GLU A 694 -27.94 -12.09 -4.79
N VAL A 695 -27.27 -10.96 -4.58
CA VAL A 695 -27.41 -9.76 -5.42
C VAL A 695 -26.94 -10.03 -6.85
N GLN A 696 -25.91 -10.86 -7.01
CA GLN A 696 -25.49 -11.38 -8.32
C GLN A 696 -26.47 -12.42 -8.91
N ARG A 697 -27.57 -12.73 -8.23
CA ARG A 697 -28.63 -13.67 -8.70
C ARG A 697 -28.10 -15.06 -9.05
N LEU A 698 -27.03 -15.52 -8.41
CA LEU A 698 -26.38 -16.79 -8.73
C LEU A 698 -27.17 -17.97 -8.11
N PRO A 699 -27.38 -19.09 -8.84
CA PRO A 699 -27.92 -20.30 -8.22
C PRO A 699 -26.90 -20.90 -7.24
N SER A 700 -27.35 -21.44 -6.11
CA SER A 700 -26.42 -22.14 -5.20
C SER A 700 -25.89 -23.43 -5.83
N ILE A 701 -24.68 -23.82 -5.47
CA ILE A 701 -24.07 -25.07 -5.97
C ILE A 701 -24.93 -26.27 -5.55
N LYS A 702 -25.46 -26.23 -4.33
CA LYS A 702 -26.40 -27.24 -3.85
C LYS A 702 -27.61 -27.38 -4.78
N LEU A 703 -28.25 -26.28 -5.16
CA LEU A 703 -29.41 -26.32 -6.05
C LEU A 703 -29.08 -26.98 -7.38
N LEU A 704 -27.91 -26.66 -7.96
CA LEU A 704 -27.46 -27.26 -9.21
C LEU A 704 -27.20 -28.77 -9.08
N PHE A 705 -26.61 -29.21 -7.97
CA PHE A 705 -26.33 -30.63 -7.72
C PHE A 705 -27.61 -31.42 -7.44
N ASP A 706 -28.52 -30.88 -6.62
CA ASP A 706 -29.82 -31.50 -6.35
C ASP A 706 -30.62 -31.65 -7.67
N VAL A 707 -30.57 -30.64 -8.55
CA VAL A 707 -31.22 -30.70 -9.88
C VAL A 707 -30.60 -31.82 -10.72
N ALA A 708 -29.27 -31.90 -10.77
CA ALA A 708 -28.57 -32.96 -11.50
C ALA A 708 -28.90 -34.36 -10.96
N ASP A 709 -28.96 -34.52 -9.64
CA ASP A 709 -29.35 -35.79 -8.99
C ASP A 709 -30.80 -36.17 -9.32
N ASN A 710 -31.71 -35.19 -9.39
CA ASN A 710 -33.08 -35.46 -9.83
C ASN A 710 -33.15 -35.84 -11.31
N LEU A 711 -32.34 -35.24 -12.20
CA LEU A 711 -32.26 -35.65 -13.60
C LEU A 711 -31.80 -37.11 -13.74
N ASP A 712 -30.77 -37.51 -12.99
CA ASP A 712 -30.28 -38.88 -12.95
C ASP A 712 -31.31 -39.86 -12.36
N ALA A 713 -32.08 -39.42 -11.35
CA ALA A 713 -33.16 -40.21 -10.79
C ALA A 713 -34.30 -40.41 -11.79
N VAL A 714 -34.70 -39.38 -12.54
CA VAL A 714 -35.72 -39.47 -13.60
C VAL A 714 -35.26 -40.41 -14.72
N ALA A 715 -33.99 -40.35 -15.11
CA ALA A 715 -33.40 -41.28 -16.08
C ALA A 715 -33.46 -42.76 -15.60
N LYS A 716 -33.51 -42.99 -14.28
CA LYS A 716 -33.65 -44.31 -13.65
C LYS A 716 -35.10 -44.68 -13.29
N GLY A 717 -36.10 -43.94 -13.80
CA GLY A 717 -37.53 -44.20 -13.54
C GLY A 717 -38.12 -43.48 -12.33
N GLY A 718 -37.38 -42.57 -11.69
CA GLY A 718 -37.87 -41.69 -10.63
C GLY A 718 -38.79 -40.58 -11.15
N LYS A 719 -39.42 -39.83 -10.23
CA LYS A 719 -40.30 -38.71 -10.57
C LYS A 719 -39.54 -37.39 -10.64
N MET A 720 -39.93 -36.52 -11.58
CA MET A 720 -39.45 -35.15 -11.68
C MET A 720 -39.89 -34.35 -10.45
N ASN A 721 -38.94 -33.70 -9.76
CA ASN A 721 -39.22 -32.82 -8.64
C ASN A 721 -39.56 -31.41 -9.15
N THR A 722 -40.86 -31.14 -9.32
CA THR A 722 -41.36 -29.86 -9.86
C THR A 722 -40.97 -28.65 -9.00
N VAL A 723 -40.91 -28.79 -7.68
CA VAL A 723 -40.52 -27.72 -6.75
C VAL A 723 -39.07 -27.31 -6.99
N LEU A 724 -38.18 -28.30 -7.14
CA LEU A 724 -36.76 -28.07 -7.39
C LEU A 724 -36.52 -27.38 -8.74
N MET A 725 -37.20 -27.83 -9.80
CA MET A 725 -37.13 -27.21 -11.13
C MET A 725 -37.66 -25.77 -11.11
N ASN A 726 -38.76 -25.52 -10.39
CA ASN A 726 -39.32 -24.17 -10.24
C ASN A 726 -38.39 -23.23 -9.48
N ARG A 727 -37.65 -23.72 -8.45
CA ARG A 727 -36.65 -22.89 -7.75
C ARG A 727 -35.52 -22.44 -8.67
N LEU A 728 -34.98 -23.35 -9.49
CA LEU A 728 -33.96 -22.98 -10.48
C LEU A 728 -34.52 -22.04 -11.55
N ALA A 729 -35.72 -22.31 -12.06
CA ALA A 729 -36.38 -21.44 -13.04
C ALA A 729 -36.63 -20.03 -12.49
N ALA A 730 -37.04 -19.90 -11.23
CA ALA A 730 -37.20 -18.61 -10.57
C ALA A 730 -35.87 -17.83 -10.52
N ARG A 731 -34.77 -18.48 -10.12
CA ARG A 731 -33.45 -17.84 -10.14
C ARG A 731 -33.00 -17.39 -11.53
N ILE A 732 -33.31 -18.16 -12.57
CA ILE A 732 -33.01 -17.77 -13.96
C ILE A 732 -33.84 -16.54 -14.37
N SER A 733 -35.11 -16.47 -13.97
CA SER A 733 -35.99 -15.34 -14.29
C SER A 733 -35.57 -14.02 -13.62
N GLU A 734 -34.82 -14.09 -12.51
CA GLU A 734 -34.27 -12.92 -11.81
C GLU A 734 -33.07 -12.28 -12.53
N ILE A 735 -32.51 -12.91 -13.57
CA ILE A 735 -31.36 -12.38 -14.32
C ILE A 735 -31.80 -11.17 -15.15
N GLN A 736 -31.54 -9.98 -14.60
CA GLN A 736 -31.80 -8.69 -15.24
C GLN A 736 -30.55 -8.20 -15.98
N THR A 737 -30.69 -7.88 -17.26
CA THR A 737 -29.65 -7.18 -18.02
C THR A 737 -29.77 -5.67 -17.81
N PRO A 738 -28.66 -4.92 -17.64
CA PRO A 738 -28.69 -3.47 -17.59
C PRO A 738 -29.45 -2.87 -18.78
N ARG A 739 -30.31 -1.86 -18.55
CA ARG A 739 -31.00 -1.15 -19.64
C ARG A 739 -30.05 -0.13 -20.29
N ALA A 740 -29.51 -0.46 -21.46
CA ALA A 740 -29.18 0.49 -22.53
C ALA A 740 -28.88 -0.29 -23.82
N ALA A 741 -29.78 -0.20 -24.81
CA ALA A 741 -29.55 -0.77 -26.12
C ALA A 741 -28.60 0.15 -26.90
N LEU A 742 -27.32 -0.22 -26.98
CA LEU A 742 -26.42 0.33 -27.98
C LEU A 742 -27.08 0.24 -29.36
N SER A 743 -26.93 1.28 -30.17
CA SER A 743 -27.32 1.30 -31.58
C SER A 743 -26.57 0.20 -32.35
N THR A 744 -27.13 -0.23 -33.49
CA THR A 744 -26.51 -1.25 -34.34
C THR A 744 -25.09 -0.88 -34.79
N VAL A 745 -24.79 0.42 -34.94
CA VAL A 745 -23.45 0.93 -35.29
C VAL A 745 -22.48 0.79 -34.12
N GLU A 746 -22.92 1.07 -32.89
CA GLU A 746 -22.12 0.85 -31.67
C GLU A 746 -21.88 -0.64 -31.42
N LYS A 747 -22.87 -1.51 -31.69
CA LYS A 747 -22.68 -2.97 -31.59
C LYS A 747 -21.69 -3.53 -32.62
N ASN A 748 -21.77 -3.05 -33.87
CA ASN A 748 -20.94 -3.54 -34.99
C ASN A 748 -19.51 -3.00 -34.97
N SER A 749 -19.30 -1.76 -34.53
CA SER A 749 -17.94 -1.21 -34.31
C SER A 749 -17.22 -1.90 -33.15
N MET A 750 -17.98 -2.49 -32.24
CA MET A 750 -17.45 -3.10 -31.03
C MET A 750 -17.10 -4.59 -31.20
N ALA A 751 -17.94 -5.45 -31.80
CA ALA A 751 -17.82 -6.93 -31.70
C ALA A 751 -17.53 -7.43 -30.24
N PHE A 752 -17.76 -6.55 -29.27
CA PHE A 752 -17.11 -6.52 -27.97
C PHE A 752 -18.03 -7.21 -26.99
N GLY A 753 -17.64 -8.40 -26.51
CA GLY A 753 -18.49 -9.14 -25.59
C GLY A 753 -19.61 -9.93 -26.23
N TYR A 754 -19.54 -10.19 -27.54
CA TYR A 754 -20.46 -11.11 -28.23
C TYR A 754 -20.60 -12.44 -27.47
N TRP A 755 -19.50 -13.03 -27.01
CA TRP A 755 -19.53 -14.30 -26.27
C TRP A 755 -20.12 -14.16 -24.87
N THR A 756 -19.83 -13.09 -24.15
CA THR A 756 -20.44 -12.83 -22.84
C THR A 756 -21.94 -12.53 -22.92
N GLU A 757 -22.38 -11.78 -23.93
CA GLU A 757 -23.81 -11.52 -24.15
C GLU A 757 -24.53 -12.82 -24.53
N ARG A 758 -23.91 -13.63 -25.41
CA ARG A 758 -24.42 -14.94 -25.79
C ARG A 758 -24.53 -15.89 -24.60
N HIS A 759 -23.53 -15.92 -23.71
CA HIS A 759 -23.56 -16.70 -22.45
C HIS A 759 -24.75 -16.31 -21.58
N ILE A 760 -24.91 -15.01 -21.30
CA ILE A 760 -26.02 -14.49 -20.49
C ILE A 760 -27.37 -14.79 -21.15
N GLU A 761 -27.49 -14.60 -22.46
CA GLU A 761 -28.72 -14.91 -23.19
C GLU A 761 -29.06 -16.40 -23.19
N GLN A 762 -28.07 -17.27 -23.36
CA GLN A 762 -28.27 -18.73 -23.33
C GLN A 762 -28.82 -19.19 -21.99
N GLN A 763 -28.29 -18.66 -20.88
CA GLN A 763 -28.81 -18.95 -19.54
C GLN A 763 -30.23 -18.42 -19.35
N ARG A 764 -30.51 -17.17 -19.77
CA ARG A 764 -31.85 -16.58 -19.63
C ARG A 764 -32.92 -17.33 -20.42
N LYS A 765 -32.54 -17.91 -21.57
CA LYS A 765 -33.44 -18.71 -22.43
C LYS A 765 -33.57 -20.16 -21.95
N PHE A 766 -32.81 -20.60 -20.95
CA PHE A 766 -32.85 -21.97 -20.45
C PHE A 766 -34.12 -22.23 -19.63
N ASN A 767 -35.04 -23.00 -20.20
CA ASN A 767 -36.24 -23.47 -19.52
C ASN A 767 -36.09 -24.95 -19.13
N ILE A 768 -35.53 -25.20 -17.95
CA ILE A 768 -35.23 -26.55 -17.48
C ILE A 768 -36.48 -27.44 -17.43
N ARG A 769 -37.61 -26.91 -16.95
CA ARG A 769 -38.84 -27.68 -16.79
C ARG A 769 -39.35 -28.18 -18.14
N ALA A 770 -39.46 -27.28 -19.12
CA ALA A 770 -39.92 -27.64 -20.46
C ALA A 770 -38.97 -28.65 -21.13
N GLN A 771 -37.66 -28.54 -20.91
CA GLN A 771 -36.70 -29.49 -21.45
C GLN A 771 -36.82 -30.87 -20.81
N VAL A 772 -37.00 -30.96 -19.48
CA VAL A 772 -37.17 -32.25 -18.78
C VAL A 772 -38.49 -32.91 -19.15
N GLU A 773 -39.59 -32.15 -19.21
CA GLU A 773 -40.90 -32.66 -19.66
C GLU A 773 -40.81 -33.20 -21.10
N LYS A 774 -40.10 -32.51 -22.00
CA LYS A 774 -39.87 -32.97 -23.38
C LYS A 774 -38.94 -34.18 -23.47
N ALA A 775 -37.98 -34.31 -22.56
CA ALA A 775 -37.07 -35.45 -22.50
C ALA A 775 -37.78 -36.71 -21.95
N GLY A 776 -38.76 -36.56 -21.06
CA GLY A 776 -39.43 -37.69 -20.41
C GLY A 776 -38.43 -38.52 -19.60
N GLY A 777 -38.42 -39.84 -19.80
CA GLY A 777 -37.46 -40.76 -19.18
C GLY A 777 -36.22 -41.06 -20.04
N ASP A 778 -36.00 -40.34 -21.14
CA ASP A 778 -34.86 -40.56 -22.05
C ASP A 778 -33.54 -40.17 -21.38
N ALA A 779 -32.75 -41.17 -20.99
CA ALA A 779 -31.50 -40.99 -20.24
C ALA A 779 -30.48 -40.12 -20.99
N GLU A 780 -30.40 -40.22 -22.31
CA GLU A 780 -29.42 -39.45 -23.10
C GLU A 780 -29.81 -37.97 -23.17
N LYS A 781 -31.11 -37.68 -23.37
CA LYS A 781 -31.61 -36.30 -23.35
C LYS A 781 -31.49 -35.67 -21.96
N LEU A 782 -31.78 -36.40 -20.89
CA LEU A 782 -31.61 -35.92 -19.51
C LEU A 782 -30.14 -35.65 -19.19
N ALA A 783 -29.23 -36.51 -19.63
CA ALA A 783 -27.79 -36.27 -19.52
C ALA A 783 -27.35 -35.01 -20.30
N ASN A 784 -27.92 -34.75 -21.49
CA ASN A 784 -27.68 -33.51 -22.23
C ASN A 784 -28.19 -32.27 -21.48
N ILE A 785 -29.34 -32.36 -20.81
CA ILE A 785 -29.87 -31.27 -19.98
C ILE A 785 -28.94 -31.00 -18.79
N ARG A 786 -28.38 -32.05 -18.15
CA ARG A 786 -27.37 -31.89 -17.10
C ARG A 786 -26.15 -31.12 -17.61
N GLY A 787 -25.69 -31.40 -18.83
CA GLY A 787 -24.61 -30.65 -19.47
C GLY A 787 -24.91 -29.16 -19.67
N GLN A 788 -26.18 -28.75 -19.80
CA GLN A 788 -26.59 -27.34 -19.89
C GLN A 788 -26.53 -26.61 -18.53
N LEU A 789 -26.32 -27.32 -17.41
CA LEU A 789 -26.08 -26.71 -16.10
C LEU A 789 -24.62 -26.25 -15.92
N ALA A 790 -23.69 -26.70 -16.78
CA ALA A 790 -22.26 -26.37 -16.66
C ALA A 790 -21.96 -24.86 -16.66
N PRO A 791 -22.56 -24.04 -17.54
CA PRO A 791 -22.33 -22.58 -17.52
C PRO A 791 -22.83 -21.93 -16.22
N MET A 792 -23.92 -22.44 -15.62
CA MET A 792 -24.43 -21.94 -14.34
C MET A 792 -23.53 -22.34 -13.18
N LEU A 793 -23.00 -23.58 -13.20
CA LEU A 793 -22.03 -24.05 -12.23
C LEU A 793 -20.73 -23.22 -12.31
N ARG A 794 -20.26 -22.90 -13.52
CA ARG A 794 -19.15 -21.98 -13.76
C ARG A 794 -19.41 -20.64 -13.07
N ASP A 795 -20.55 -20.02 -13.32
CA ASP A 795 -20.87 -18.70 -12.75
C ASP A 795 -20.92 -18.72 -11.22
N SER A 796 -21.53 -19.76 -10.64
CA SER A 796 -21.59 -19.91 -9.18
C SER A 796 -20.21 -20.10 -8.56
N LEU A 797 -19.34 -20.91 -9.17
CA LEU A 797 -17.95 -21.10 -8.70
C LEU A 797 -17.11 -19.82 -8.83
N VAL A 798 -17.23 -19.11 -9.94
CA VAL A 798 -16.57 -17.80 -10.12
C VAL A 798 -17.10 -16.81 -9.08
N GLY A 799 -18.42 -16.79 -8.85
CA GLY A 799 -19.06 -15.95 -7.85
C GLY A 799 -18.52 -16.17 -6.44
N LEU A 800 -18.23 -17.41 -6.05
CA LEU A 800 -17.60 -17.72 -4.77
C LEU A 800 -16.20 -17.09 -4.62
N SER A 801 -15.40 -17.07 -5.70
CA SER A 801 -14.11 -16.36 -5.70
C SER A 801 -14.29 -14.85 -5.57
N TYR A 802 -15.27 -14.30 -6.29
CA TYR A 802 -15.57 -12.87 -6.26
C TYR A 802 -16.03 -12.38 -4.88
N VAL A 803 -16.92 -13.11 -4.20
CA VAL A 803 -17.41 -12.69 -2.86
C VAL A 803 -16.32 -12.79 -1.79
N HIS A 804 -15.39 -13.73 -1.92
CA HIS A 804 -14.24 -13.83 -1.00
C HIS A 804 -13.32 -12.60 -1.11
N TYR A 805 -13.03 -12.18 -2.35
CA TYR A 805 -12.21 -11.02 -2.66
C TYR A 805 -12.98 -9.70 -2.76
N ALA A 806 -14.27 -9.70 -2.40
CA ALA A 806 -15.11 -8.52 -2.49
C ALA A 806 -14.47 -7.34 -1.72
N PRO A 807 -14.23 -6.20 -2.37
CA PRO A 807 -13.62 -5.05 -1.73
C PRO A 807 -14.58 -4.49 -0.66
N PRO A 808 -14.09 -3.70 0.32
CA PRO A 808 -14.96 -3.01 1.27
C PRO A 808 -16.03 -2.20 0.53
N GLY A 809 -17.29 -2.31 0.94
CA GLY A 809 -18.42 -1.70 0.23
C GLY A 809 -18.94 -2.52 -0.96
N ALA A 810 -18.06 -3.06 -1.80
CA ALA A 810 -18.39 -3.91 -2.96
C ALA A 810 -19.51 -3.36 -3.86
N GLN A 811 -19.52 -2.05 -4.10
CA GLN A 811 -20.54 -1.35 -4.89
C GLN A 811 -20.62 -1.86 -6.32
N ILE A 812 -19.50 -2.25 -6.94
CA ILE A 812 -19.55 -2.84 -8.30
C ILE A 812 -20.38 -4.13 -8.34
N LEU A 813 -20.29 -4.96 -7.29
CA LEU A 813 -21.08 -6.18 -7.14
C LEU A 813 -22.52 -5.93 -6.76
N GLN A 814 -22.82 -4.82 -6.09
CA GLN A 814 -24.19 -4.49 -5.70
C GLN A 814 -24.97 -3.83 -6.82
N THR A 815 -24.30 -2.99 -7.63
CA THR A 815 -24.94 -2.17 -8.67
C THR A 815 -25.07 -2.88 -10.01
N ASN A 816 -24.19 -3.85 -10.31
CA ASN A 816 -24.23 -4.63 -11.54
C ASN A 816 -24.55 -6.11 -11.24
N PRO A 817 -25.82 -6.56 -11.34
CA PRO A 817 -26.25 -7.91 -10.92
C PRO A 817 -25.76 -9.04 -11.85
N VAL A 818 -25.09 -8.72 -12.95
CA VAL A 818 -24.53 -9.69 -13.90
C VAL A 818 -23.01 -9.61 -14.00
N PHE A 819 -22.34 -8.86 -13.11
CA PHE A 819 -20.89 -8.61 -13.16
C PHE A 819 -20.05 -9.89 -13.08
N VAL A 820 -20.46 -10.86 -12.25
CA VAL A 820 -19.80 -12.18 -12.18
C VAL A 820 -20.00 -12.95 -13.49
N ARG A 821 -21.24 -12.97 -14.00
CA ARG A 821 -21.58 -13.70 -15.23
C ARG A 821 -20.90 -13.11 -16.46
N SER A 822 -20.68 -11.80 -16.48
CA SER A 822 -20.07 -11.07 -17.59
C SER A 822 -18.54 -11.17 -17.64
N HIS A 823 -17.89 -11.90 -16.72
CA HIS A 823 -16.46 -12.19 -16.81
C HIS A 823 -16.14 -12.89 -18.14
N ASP A 824 -15.23 -12.33 -18.93
CA ASP A 824 -14.83 -12.85 -20.24
C ASP A 824 -13.49 -13.61 -20.17
N PHE A 825 -13.55 -14.94 -20.15
CA PHE A 825 -12.35 -15.79 -20.14
C PHE A 825 -11.65 -15.91 -21.50
N LEU A 826 -12.20 -15.41 -22.59
CA LEU A 826 -11.57 -15.48 -23.91
C LEU A 826 -10.88 -14.17 -24.27
N GLY A 827 -11.55 -13.05 -23.97
CA GLY A 827 -11.14 -11.71 -24.36
C GLY A 827 -11.43 -11.38 -25.82
N LEU A 828 -10.75 -10.35 -26.32
CA LEU A 828 -10.94 -9.83 -27.69
C LEU A 828 -10.59 -10.87 -28.75
N GLN A 829 -11.41 -10.98 -29.81
CA GLN A 829 -11.08 -11.82 -30.96
C GLN A 829 -9.70 -11.47 -31.52
N GLY A 830 -8.85 -12.48 -31.71
CA GLY A 830 -7.47 -12.31 -32.18
C GLY A 830 -6.40 -12.20 -31.08
N SER A 831 -6.79 -12.01 -29.81
CA SER A 831 -5.88 -12.05 -28.67
C SER A 831 -6.39 -13.01 -27.59
N SER A 832 -5.64 -14.08 -27.30
CA SER A 832 -6.03 -15.02 -26.24
C SER A 832 -5.71 -14.44 -24.86
N GLN A 833 -6.75 -14.17 -24.07
CA GLN A 833 -6.64 -13.65 -22.69
C GLN A 833 -6.83 -14.73 -21.61
N THR A 834 -7.19 -15.96 -21.99
CA THR A 834 -7.62 -17.03 -21.08
C THR A 834 -6.69 -17.31 -19.90
N TRP A 835 -5.39 -17.16 -20.09
CA TRP A 835 -4.37 -17.40 -19.05
C TRP A 835 -3.56 -16.15 -18.69
N LYS A 836 -4.04 -14.97 -19.12
CA LYS A 836 -3.47 -13.64 -18.79
C LYS A 836 -4.07 -13.09 -17.51
N SER A 837 -3.43 -12.08 -16.91
CA SER A 837 -3.96 -11.40 -15.72
C SER A 837 -5.41 -10.93 -15.94
N THR A 838 -6.22 -10.98 -14.88
CA THR A 838 -7.53 -10.33 -14.86
C THR A 838 -7.34 -8.83 -15.03
N GLU A 839 -8.09 -8.23 -15.95
CA GLU A 839 -8.10 -6.79 -16.21
C GLU A 839 -9.54 -6.27 -16.20
N VAL A 840 -9.72 -5.02 -15.75
CA VAL A 840 -10.98 -4.31 -15.88
C VAL A 840 -11.08 -3.76 -17.30
N PHE A 841 -12.19 -4.04 -17.99
CA PHE A 841 -12.41 -3.55 -19.34
C PHE A 841 -13.78 -2.90 -19.50
N GLY A 842 -13.86 -1.91 -20.37
CA GLY A 842 -15.12 -1.25 -20.74
C GLY A 842 -15.60 -0.20 -19.74
N THR A 843 -14.78 0.20 -18.77
CA THR A 843 -15.09 1.30 -17.84
C THR A 843 -15.38 2.61 -18.58
N GLY A 844 -16.32 3.40 -18.06
CA GLY A 844 -16.72 4.69 -18.64
C GLY A 844 -17.80 4.63 -19.73
N TRP A 845 -18.20 3.42 -20.17
CA TRP A 845 -19.31 3.26 -21.12
C TRP A 845 -20.63 2.98 -20.39
N PRO A 846 -21.71 3.76 -20.62
CA PRO A 846 -23.01 3.52 -19.98
C PRO A 846 -23.56 2.10 -20.21
N SER A 847 -23.28 1.51 -21.37
CA SER A 847 -23.69 0.14 -21.75
C SER A 847 -23.02 -0.97 -20.95
N SER A 848 -21.89 -0.67 -20.29
CA SER A 848 -21.10 -1.65 -19.55
C SER A 848 -21.48 -1.76 -18.07
N ALA A 849 -22.36 -0.88 -17.56
CA ALA A 849 -22.77 -0.83 -16.15
C ALA A 849 -21.57 -0.91 -15.16
N GLY A 850 -20.51 -0.14 -15.43
CA GLY A 850 -19.28 -0.12 -14.61
C GLY A 850 -18.13 -0.98 -15.14
N GLY A 851 -18.31 -1.67 -16.29
CA GLY A 851 -17.30 -2.50 -16.93
C GLY A 851 -17.53 -4.00 -16.70
N ARG A 852 -16.57 -4.81 -17.13
CA ARG A 852 -16.48 -6.25 -16.83
C ARG A 852 -15.03 -6.65 -16.63
N LEU A 853 -14.82 -7.84 -16.08
CA LEU A 853 -13.48 -8.43 -16.00
C LEU A 853 -13.20 -9.31 -17.21
N VAL A 854 -11.96 -9.27 -17.70
CA VAL A 854 -11.47 -10.07 -18.83
C VAL A 854 -10.20 -10.79 -18.42
N GLY A 855 -10.01 -12.01 -18.91
CA GLY A 855 -8.79 -12.79 -18.72
C GLY A 855 -8.97 -13.97 -17.78
N SER A 856 -7.90 -14.39 -17.12
CA SER A 856 -7.96 -15.45 -16.10
C SER A 856 -8.49 -14.91 -14.77
N LEU A 857 -8.60 -15.75 -13.73
CA LEU A 857 -8.81 -15.31 -12.34
C LEU A 857 -7.51 -14.92 -11.62
N SER A 858 -6.34 -15.08 -12.26
CA SER A 858 -5.09 -14.57 -11.69
C SER A 858 -5.10 -13.04 -11.73
N GLY A 859 -4.94 -12.39 -10.58
CA GLY A 859 -5.09 -10.92 -10.49
C GLY A 859 -6.47 -10.47 -10.06
N LEU A 860 -7.44 -11.38 -9.89
CA LEU A 860 -8.83 -11.06 -9.51
C LEU A 860 -8.94 -10.10 -8.31
N PRO A 861 -8.19 -10.25 -7.20
CA PRO A 861 -8.30 -9.33 -6.07
C PRO A 861 -7.97 -7.87 -6.46
N TYR A 862 -6.96 -7.67 -7.32
CA TYR A 862 -6.56 -6.35 -7.77
C TYR A 862 -7.58 -5.76 -8.74
N ALA A 863 -8.05 -6.54 -9.71
CA ALA A 863 -9.03 -6.09 -10.70
C ALA A 863 -10.39 -5.73 -10.06
N LEU A 864 -10.83 -6.46 -9.03
CA LEU A 864 -12.02 -6.09 -8.26
C LEU A 864 -11.83 -4.77 -7.51
N ALA A 865 -10.66 -4.57 -6.90
CA ALA A 865 -10.33 -3.35 -6.19
C ALA A 865 -10.19 -2.14 -7.14
N GLU A 866 -9.62 -2.35 -8.34
CA GLU A 866 -9.54 -1.35 -9.41
C GLU A 866 -10.92 -0.94 -9.94
N ALA A 867 -11.85 -1.90 -10.07
CA ALA A 867 -13.23 -1.59 -10.43
C ALA A 867 -13.96 -0.82 -9.32
N GLU A 868 -13.72 -1.19 -8.05
CA GLU A 868 -14.38 -0.58 -6.89
C GLU A 868 -13.89 0.85 -6.60
N GLN A 869 -12.64 1.18 -6.90
CA GLN A 869 -12.07 2.48 -6.49
C GLN A 869 -12.89 3.69 -6.97
N ASN A 870 -13.57 3.56 -8.12
CA ASN A 870 -14.40 4.62 -8.68
C ASN A 870 -15.72 4.85 -7.91
N PHE A 871 -16.09 3.93 -7.01
CA PHE A 871 -17.24 4.05 -6.12
C PHE A 871 -16.87 4.58 -4.73
N LEU A 872 -15.57 4.65 -4.40
CA LEU A 872 -15.12 5.23 -3.14
C LEU A 872 -15.21 6.75 -3.22
N ILE A 873 -16.10 7.33 -2.41
CA ILE A 873 -16.37 8.77 -2.41
C ILE A 873 -15.37 9.45 -1.47
N PRO A 874 -14.45 10.29 -1.97
CA PRO A 874 -13.54 11.02 -1.11
C PRO A 874 -14.33 11.98 -0.21
N SER A 875 -13.94 12.04 1.06
CA SER A 875 -14.50 12.96 2.07
C SER A 875 -14.21 14.44 1.79
N ARG A 876 -13.29 14.71 0.86
CA ARG A 876 -12.94 16.05 0.35
C ARG A 876 -13.31 16.15 -1.13
N GLU A 877 -13.66 17.34 -1.60
CA GLU A 877 -14.00 17.61 -3.01
C GLU A 877 -12.76 17.54 -3.94
N GLN A 878 -12.17 16.35 -4.13
CA GLN A 878 -11.12 16.11 -5.14
C GLN A 878 -11.22 14.67 -5.66
N ALA A 879 -10.96 14.48 -6.96
CA ALA A 879 -10.86 13.16 -7.55
C ALA A 879 -9.68 12.36 -6.97
N LEU A 880 -9.86 11.05 -6.82
CA LEU A 880 -8.83 10.15 -6.33
C LEU A 880 -7.68 10.03 -7.35
N ILE A 881 -6.50 10.53 -7.01
CA ILE A 881 -5.31 10.55 -7.91
C ILE A 881 -4.48 9.25 -7.90
N TRP A 882 -4.92 8.23 -7.16
CA TRP A 882 -4.16 7.02 -6.84
C TRP A 882 -4.74 5.75 -7.47
N GLY A 883 -4.78 5.74 -8.81
CA GLY A 883 -5.34 4.65 -9.62
C GLY A 883 -4.78 3.24 -9.33
N ASP A 884 -3.51 3.13 -8.90
CA ASP A 884 -2.87 1.85 -8.58
C ASP A 884 -2.60 1.63 -7.10
N LEU A 885 -2.45 2.73 -6.33
CA LEU A 885 -2.17 2.60 -4.90
C LEU A 885 -3.42 2.14 -4.14
N VAL A 886 -4.60 2.69 -4.45
CA VAL A 886 -5.84 2.33 -3.77
C VAL A 886 -6.21 0.85 -3.97
N PRO A 887 -6.18 0.31 -5.21
CA PRO A 887 -6.43 -1.11 -5.41
C PRO A 887 -5.49 -1.99 -4.59
N GLN A 888 -4.19 -1.65 -4.52
CA GLN A 888 -3.23 -2.39 -3.72
C GLN A 888 -3.49 -2.28 -2.20
N MET A 889 -3.98 -1.14 -1.70
CA MET A 889 -4.42 -0.99 -0.30
C MET A 889 -5.61 -1.89 0.03
N ILE A 890 -6.55 -2.03 -0.89
CA ILE A 890 -7.70 -2.92 -0.71
C ILE A 890 -7.24 -4.39 -0.74
N VAL A 891 -6.34 -4.75 -1.66
CA VAL A 891 -5.77 -6.10 -1.74
C VAL A 891 -5.08 -6.50 -0.43
N MET A 892 -4.25 -5.62 0.17
CA MET A 892 -3.62 -5.92 1.47
C MET A 892 -4.61 -6.07 2.63
N ALA A 893 -5.80 -5.47 2.54
CA ALA A 893 -6.84 -5.60 3.56
C ALA A 893 -7.76 -6.82 3.35
N LYS A 894 -7.83 -7.37 2.13
CA LYS A 894 -8.78 -8.43 1.77
C LYS A 894 -8.17 -9.81 1.58
N VAL A 895 -6.93 -9.91 1.09
CA VAL A 895 -6.27 -11.20 0.82
C VAL A 895 -5.86 -11.92 2.11
N PRO A 896 -5.20 -11.26 3.10
CA PRO A 896 -4.93 -11.89 4.39
C PRO A 896 -6.20 -12.15 5.21
N ARG A 897 -6.15 -13.13 6.11
CA ARG A 897 -7.16 -13.42 7.12
C ARG A 897 -6.48 -13.63 8.47
N TRP A 898 -7.06 -13.11 9.54
CA TRP A 898 -6.40 -13.05 10.86
C TRP A 898 -6.94 -14.06 11.88
N TRP A 899 -7.69 -15.08 11.43
CA TRP A 899 -8.24 -16.13 12.31
C TRP A 899 -7.18 -16.92 13.09
N LYS A 900 -5.95 -16.97 12.60
CA LYS A 900 -4.82 -17.68 13.20
C LYS A 900 -3.88 -16.79 13.99
N VAL A 901 -4.11 -15.48 13.98
CA VAL A 901 -3.32 -14.54 14.78
C VAL A 901 -3.67 -14.73 16.25
N THR A 902 -2.65 -14.90 17.07
CA THR A 902 -2.82 -15.03 18.52
C THR A 902 -2.81 -13.66 19.20
N PRO A 903 -3.43 -13.52 20.38
CA PRO A 903 -3.33 -12.27 21.15
C PRO A 903 -1.88 -11.89 21.45
N SER A 904 -1.01 -12.87 21.69
CA SER A 904 0.43 -12.64 21.89
C SER A 904 1.11 -12.04 20.66
N GLN A 905 0.79 -12.50 19.44
CA GLN A 905 1.31 -11.89 18.21
C GLN A 905 0.86 -10.45 18.04
N LEU A 906 -0.43 -10.19 18.25
CA LEU A 906 -1.02 -8.86 18.16
C LEU A 906 -0.35 -7.90 19.17
N HIS A 907 -0.23 -8.35 20.41
CA HIS A 907 0.40 -7.61 21.50
C HIS A 907 1.88 -7.31 21.23
N TRP A 908 2.61 -8.28 20.68
CA TRP A 908 4.01 -8.07 20.35
C TRP A 908 4.23 -6.97 19.29
N VAL A 909 3.34 -6.87 18.30
CA VAL A 909 3.35 -5.75 17.33
C VAL A 909 3.02 -4.42 18.01
N GLY A 910 2.03 -4.40 18.90
CA GLY A 910 1.70 -3.24 19.74
C GLY A 910 2.91 -2.74 20.53
N LEU A 911 3.60 -3.64 21.24
CA LEU A 911 4.82 -3.34 21.98
C LEU A 911 5.94 -2.77 21.11
N HIS A 912 6.14 -3.31 19.90
CA HIS A 912 7.13 -2.77 18.96
C HIS A 912 6.81 -1.33 18.55
N MET A 913 5.55 -1.01 18.26
CA MET A 913 5.16 0.38 17.96
C MET A 913 5.43 1.31 19.14
N ARG A 914 5.04 0.90 20.36
CA ARG A 914 5.28 1.69 21.58
C ARG A 914 6.77 1.88 21.85
N ARG A 915 7.59 0.84 21.63
CA ARG A 915 9.05 0.94 21.82
C ARG A 915 9.69 1.82 20.74
N GLY A 916 9.27 1.72 19.48
CA GLY A 916 9.74 2.58 18.39
C GLY A 916 9.46 4.07 18.67
N GLU A 917 8.27 4.40 19.15
CA GLU A 917 7.92 5.75 19.60
C GLU A 917 8.80 6.23 20.75
N SER A 918 9.04 5.34 21.72
CA SER A 918 9.89 5.65 22.89
C SER A 918 11.33 5.91 22.49
N LEU A 919 11.88 5.14 21.54
CA LEU A 919 13.23 5.32 21.02
C LEU A 919 13.38 6.65 20.27
N LEU A 920 12.36 7.10 19.54
CA LEU A 920 12.35 8.43 18.94
C LEU A 920 12.36 9.53 20.00
N ALA A 921 11.57 9.39 21.07
CA ALA A 921 11.57 10.34 22.18
C ALA A 921 12.93 10.35 22.91
N GLU A 922 13.52 9.17 23.12
CA GLU A 922 14.82 9.00 23.77
C GLU A 922 15.93 9.71 22.96
N ALA A 923 15.91 9.60 21.62
CA ALA A 923 16.83 10.30 20.74
C ALA A 923 16.75 11.84 20.80
N VAL A 924 15.69 12.41 21.38
CA VAL A 924 15.64 13.85 21.66
C VAL A 924 16.63 14.23 22.76
N VAL A 925 16.60 13.48 23.87
CA VAL A 925 17.31 13.84 25.12
C VAL A 925 18.63 13.09 25.34
N ASP A 926 18.84 11.97 24.64
CA ASP A 926 20.06 11.17 24.67
C ASP A 926 20.85 11.34 23.35
N ALA A 927 21.98 12.05 23.46
CA ALA A 927 22.87 12.30 22.33
C ALA A 927 23.60 11.04 21.83
N ALA A 928 23.80 10.03 22.68
CA ALA A 928 24.40 8.75 22.29
C ALA A 928 23.39 7.80 21.63
N MET A 929 22.10 7.89 22.01
CA MET A 929 21.04 7.11 21.37
C MET A 929 20.70 7.64 19.97
N ARG A 930 20.72 8.96 19.76
CA ARG A 930 20.30 9.59 18.50
C ARG A 930 21.00 9.01 17.25
N PRO A 931 22.33 8.84 17.19
CA PRO A 931 22.98 8.21 16.02
C PRO A 931 22.55 6.77 15.77
N ARG A 932 22.22 6.00 16.83
CA ARG A 932 21.76 4.61 16.70
C ARG A 932 20.35 4.55 16.10
N VAL A 933 19.48 5.45 16.53
CA VAL A 933 18.14 5.64 15.95
C VAL A 933 18.24 6.05 14.50
N MET A 934 19.10 7.04 14.18
CA MET A 934 19.28 7.49 12.81
C MET A 934 19.88 6.41 11.90
N ALA A 935 20.84 5.61 12.38
CA ALA A 935 21.40 4.49 11.61
C ALA A 935 20.35 3.42 11.25
N SER A 936 19.28 3.29 12.04
CA SER A 936 18.14 2.41 11.73
C SER A 936 17.19 3.06 10.71
N ILE A 937 16.88 4.34 10.88
CA ILE A 937 16.01 5.11 9.97
C ILE A 937 16.64 5.27 8.59
N ASP A 938 17.95 5.55 8.51
CA ASP A 938 18.68 5.77 7.26
C ASP A 938 18.61 4.58 6.29
N ARG A 939 18.48 3.35 6.81
CA ARG A 939 18.32 2.14 5.99
C ARG A 939 16.99 2.10 5.24
N ARG A 940 15.97 2.80 5.72
CA ARG A 940 14.55 2.68 5.30
C ARG A 940 13.97 3.99 4.76
N ALA A 941 14.54 5.12 5.17
CA ALA A 941 14.19 6.44 4.68
C ALA A 941 15.17 6.93 3.60
N ALA A 942 14.71 7.90 2.79
CA ALA A 942 15.61 8.66 1.91
C ALA A 942 16.47 9.62 2.75
N PRO A 943 17.75 9.85 2.40
CA PRO A 943 18.69 10.71 3.13
C PRO A 943 18.13 12.07 3.56
N ASN A 944 17.40 12.75 2.68
CA ASN A 944 16.76 14.03 2.99
C ASN A 944 15.75 13.92 4.15
N ARG A 945 14.87 12.92 4.09
CA ARG A 945 13.86 12.71 5.15
C ARG A 945 14.53 12.32 6.47
N ALA A 946 15.51 11.43 6.43
CA ALA A 946 16.26 11.06 7.62
C ALA A 946 16.96 12.28 8.25
N SER A 947 17.59 13.13 7.44
CA SER A 947 18.21 14.38 7.93
C SER A 947 17.19 15.35 8.52
N ARG A 948 15.98 15.44 7.95
CA ARG A 948 14.88 16.24 8.51
C ARG A 948 14.42 15.68 9.86
N ILE A 949 14.28 14.37 9.99
CA ILE A 949 13.97 13.70 11.26
C ILE A 949 15.06 13.98 12.30
N GLU A 950 16.33 13.78 11.94
CA GLU A 950 17.47 14.05 12.84
C GLU A 950 17.48 15.49 13.34
N HIS A 951 17.29 16.46 12.44
CA HIS A 951 17.23 17.87 12.81
C HIS A 951 16.07 18.17 13.77
N LEU A 952 14.89 17.60 13.54
CA LEU A 952 13.73 17.78 14.41
C LEU A 952 13.97 17.18 15.80
N LEU A 953 14.55 15.98 15.87
CA LEU A 953 14.94 15.34 17.13
C LEU A 953 16.00 16.17 17.88
N ALA A 954 17.03 16.64 17.17
CA ALA A 954 18.08 17.51 17.70
C ALA A 954 17.55 18.91 18.08
N SER A 955 16.35 19.28 17.68
CA SER A 955 15.70 20.56 18.03
C SER A 955 14.60 20.40 19.08
N GLY A 956 14.44 19.22 19.70
CA GLY A 956 13.40 18.98 20.69
C GLY A 956 11.99 18.77 20.13
N LYS A 957 11.84 18.71 18.80
CA LYS A 957 10.53 18.64 18.11
C LYS A 957 10.13 17.19 17.84
N TYR A 958 9.88 16.44 18.91
CA TYR A 958 9.48 15.02 18.81
C TYR A 958 8.26 14.83 17.89
N ARG A 959 7.22 15.65 18.04
CA ARG A 959 5.95 15.45 17.32
C ARG A 959 6.13 15.53 15.81
N ASP A 960 6.87 16.53 15.34
CA ASP A 960 7.17 16.71 13.92
C ASP A 960 8.03 15.56 13.37
N ALA A 961 9.00 15.07 14.16
CA ALA A 961 9.84 13.93 13.79
C ALA A 961 9.02 12.62 13.69
N PHE A 962 8.15 12.38 14.68
CA PHE A 962 7.19 11.29 14.65
C PHE A 962 6.26 11.40 13.44
N ASP A 963 5.82 12.61 13.11
CA ASP A 963 4.90 12.82 12.00
C ASP A 963 5.51 12.45 10.63
N LEU A 964 6.84 12.46 10.50
CA LEU A 964 7.61 12.04 9.32
C LEU A 964 8.09 10.58 9.35
N THR A 965 7.88 9.86 10.45
CA THR A 965 8.30 8.46 10.62
C THR A 965 7.12 7.52 10.40
N THR A 966 7.29 6.51 9.55
CA THR A 966 6.23 5.55 9.20
C THR A 966 6.10 4.43 10.25
N PRO A 967 4.91 3.80 10.40
CA PRO A 967 4.74 2.63 11.27
C PRO A 967 5.72 1.49 11.01
N ALA A 968 6.02 1.17 9.75
CA ALA A 968 7.01 0.15 9.41
C ALA A 968 8.42 0.52 9.92
N GLU A 969 8.80 1.79 9.84
CA GLU A 969 10.07 2.27 10.41
C GLU A 969 10.09 2.19 11.94
N LEU A 970 8.99 2.51 12.62
CA LEU A 970 8.89 2.37 14.09
C LEU A 970 9.03 0.91 14.53
N PHE A 971 8.36 -0.01 13.82
CA PHE A 971 8.47 -1.45 14.07
C PHE A 971 9.92 -1.90 14.00
N LEU A 972 10.60 -1.52 12.92
CA LEU A 972 11.94 -1.97 12.62
C LEU A 972 13.00 -1.25 13.45
N LEU A 973 12.73 -0.02 13.88
CA LEU A 973 13.55 0.69 14.87
C LEU A 973 13.55 -0.07 16.20
N ALA A 974 12.37 -0.49 16.68
CA ALA A 974 12.27 -1.32 17.87
C ALA A 974 12.97 -2.67 17.68
N ALA A 975 12.85 -3.30 16.51
CA ALA A 975 13.52 -4.56 16.19
C ALA A 975 15.05 -4.45 16.20
N ASP A 976 15.59 -3.41 15.57
CA ASP A 976 17.05 -3.19 15.47
C ASP A 976 17.67 -2.86 16.84
N LEU A 977 16.93 -2.17 17.72
CA LEU A 977 17.44 -1.67 19.01
C LEU A 977 16.97 -2.50 20.22
N THR A 978 16.14 -3.52 20.01
CA THR A 978 15.73 -4.49 21.05
C THR A 978 16.15 -5.91 20.68
N PRO A 979 17.46 -6.19 20.46
CA PRO A 979 17.89 -7.55 20.13
C PRO A 979 17.62 -8.50 21.32
N PRO A 980 17.45 -9.81 21.07
CA PRO A 980 17.12 -10.80 22.11
C PRO A 980 18.06 -10.79 23.33
N ASN A 981 19.35 -10.47 23.11
CA ASN A 981 20.38 -10.46 24.15
C ASN A 981 20.58 -9.08 24.83
N SER A 982 19.73 -8.10 24.53
CA SER A 982 19.84 -6.75 25.11
C SER A 982 19.56 -6.76 26.62
N GLN A 983 20.37 -6.02 27.37
CA GLN A 983 20.15 -5.74 28.79
C GLN A 983 19.40 -4.43 29.03
N ASP A 984 18.77 -3.86 27.98
CA ASP A 984 17.99 -2.63 28.07
C ASP A 984 16.91 -2.74 29.17
N PRO A 985 16.99 -1.91 30.23
CA PRO A 985 16.08 -1.97 31.37
C PRO A 985 14.69 -1.37 31.08
N ASP A 986 14.46 -0.80 29.88
CA ASP A 986 13.17 -0.25 29.47
C ASP A 986 12.05 -1.32 29.59
N PRO A 987 10.91 -0.98 30.20
CA PRO A 987 9.85 -1.96 30.48
C PRO A 987 9.23 -2.56 29.22
N LEU A 988 9.12 -1.79 28.12
CA LEU A 988 8.60 -2.29 26.84
C LEU A 988 9.61 -3.24 26.19
N ALA A 989 10.89 -2.86 26.18
CA ALA A 989 11.96 -3.69 25.65
C ALA A 989 12.05 -5.04 26.37
N ARG A 990 11.91 -5.03 27.70
CA ARG A 990 11.87 -6.24 28.53
C ARG A 990 10.68 -7.13 28.19
N GLU A 991 9.50 -6.55 27.99
CA GLU A 991 8.29 -7.31 27.65
C GLU A 991 8.37 -7.93 26.26
N ILE A 992 8.88 -7.19 25.27
CA ILE A 992 9.14 -7.71 23.91
C ILE A 992 9.98 -8.99 23.96
N ARG A 993 11.07 -8.98 24.73
CA ARG A 993 11.98 -10.13 24.86
C ARG A 993 11.32 -11.29 25.59
N ARG A 994 10.58 -11.00 26.66
CA ARG A 994 9.87 -12.02 27.45
C ARG A 994 8.83 -12.74 26.59
N LEU A 995 7.98 -11.99 25.91
CA LEU A 995 6.92 -12.57 25.09
C LEU A 995 7.46 -13.41 23.93
N ALA A 996 8.57 -12.97 23.32
CA ALA A 996 9.27 -13.77 22.30
C ALA A 996 9.89 -15.05 22.88
N ALA A 997 10.41 -15.01 24.12
CA ALA A 997 10.96 -16.18 24.80
C ALA A 997 9.88 -17.18 25.24
N ASP A 998 8.72 -16.69 25.68
CA ASP A 998 7.60 -17.51 26.13
C ASP A 998 6.86 -18.19 24.96
N HIS A 999 6.85 -17.56 23.77
CA HIS A 999 6.15 -18.05 22.58
C HIS A 999 7.02 -18.03 21.30
N PRO A 1000 8.19 -18.70 21.25
CA PRO A 1000 9.20 -18.52 20.20
C PRO A 1000 8.73 -18.91 18.78
N ASN A 1001 7.78 -19.85 18.68
CA ASN A 1001 7.23 -20.30 17.39
C ASN A 1001 6.15 -19.36 16.85
N GLN A 1002 5.50 -18.57 17.71
CA GLN A 1002 4.41 -17.66 17.32
C GLN A 1002 4.89 -16.21 17.25
N VAL A 1003 5.79 -15.83 18.15
CA VAL A 1003 6.26 -14.46 18.37
C VAL A 1003 7.70 -14.35 17.90
N ASN A 1004 7.85 -14.16 16.59
CA ASN A 1004 9.11 -13.87 15.93
C ASN A 1004 8.85 -13.11 14.62
N TYR A 1005 9.88 -12.50 14.04
CA TYR A 1005 9.74 -11.67 12.85
C TYR A 1005 9.20 -12.41 11.62
N ALA A 1006 9.48 -13.71 11.47
CA ALA A 1006 8.94 -14.49 10.35
C ALA A 1006 7.43 -14.72 10.48
N ALA A 1007 6.97 -15.11 11.67
CA ALA A 1007 5.55 -15.31 11.96
C ALA A 1007 4.75 -13.99 11.86
N ILE A 1008 5.34 -12.87 12.30
CA ILE A 1008 4.73 -11.54 12.13
C ILE A 1008 4.72 -11.12 10.66
N SER A 1009 5.78 -11.42 9.90
CA SER A 1009 5.81 -11.18 8.45
C SER A 1009 4.71 -11.95 7.72
N GLU A 1010 4.46 -13.21 8.06
CA GLU A 1010 3.37 -14.00 7.48
C GLU A 1010 1.97 -13.48 7.86
N SER A 1011 1.83 -12.92 9.08
CA SER A 1011 0.53 -12.47 9.62
C SER A 1011 0.16 -11.04 9.24
N PHE A 1012 1.13 -10.14 9.20
CA PHE A 1012 0.95 -8.69 9.02
C PHE A 1012 1.80 -8.11 7.88
N GLY A 1013 2.48 -8.95 7.10
CA GLY A 1013 3.04 -8.58 5.82
C GLY A 1013 1.97 -8.30 4.77
N THR A 1014 2.40 -7.84 3.60
CA THR A 1014 1.47 -7.52 2.50
C THR A 1014 1.73 -8.43 1.30
N PRO A 1015 0.69 -8.81 0.54
CA PRO A 1015 0.88 -9.54 -0.72
C PRO A 1015 1.57 -8.64 -1.76
N LYS A 1016 2.52 -9.21 -2.51
CA LYS A 1016 3.37 -8.48 -3.46
C LYS A 1016 3.41 -9.17 -4.83
N PRO A 1017 2.28 -9.22 -5.55
CA PRO A 1017 2.22 -9.91 -6.84
C PRO A 1017 3.13 -9.29 -7.90
N THR A 1018 3.50 -8.01 -7.78
CA THR A 1018 4.41 -7.33 -8.72
C THR A 1018 5.86 -7.38 -8.26
N LEU A 1019 6.13 -7.10 -6.98
CA LEU A 1019 7.48 -7.03 -6.42
C LEU A 1019 8.08 -8.42 -6.12
N ALA A 1020 7.25 -9.39 -5.78
CA ALA A 1020 7.69 -10.73 -5.33
C ALA A 1020 6.97 -11.88 -6.03
N ASN A 1021 6.15 -11.61 -7.06
CA ASN A 1021 5.39 -12.62 -7.81
C ASN A 1021 4.60 -13.57 -6.90
N SER A 1022 4.06 -13.09 -5.78
CA SER A 1022 3.35 -13.94 -4.82
C SER A 1022 2.27 -13.17 -4.07
N TYR A 1023 1.18 -13.87 -3.72
CA TYR A 1023 0.16 -13.39 -2.79
C TYR A 1023 0.44 -13.79 -1.33
N HIS A 1024 1.51 -14.54 -1.07
CA HIS A 1024 1.97 -14.80 0.29
C HIS A 1024 2.30 -13.47 0.97
N PRO A 1025 1.69 -13.14 2.11
CA PRO A 1025 2.00 -11.91 2.83
C PRO A 1025 3.44 -11.93 3.34
N GLU A 1026 4.21 -10.88 3.04
CA GLU A 1026 5.57 -10.73 3.56
C GLU A 1026 5.93 -9.27 3.87
N LEU A 1027 6.87 -9.09 4.80
CA LEU A 1027 7.58 -7.85 5.08
C LEU A 1027 8.96 -7.91 4.44
N LEU A 1028 9.16 -7.16 3.36
CA LEU A 1028 10.45 -7.03 2.68
C LEU A 1028 11.36 -5.98 3.32
N ASN A 1029 10.82 -5.11 4.19
CA ASN A 1029 11.58 -4.09 4.92
C ASN A 1029 12.34 -3.13 3.99
N LEU A 1030 11.75 -2.84 2.83
CA LEU A 1030 12.36 -2.00 1.79
C LEU A 1030 12.11 -0.52 2.09
N ARG A 1031 12.99 0.33 1.53
CA ARG A 1031 12.66 1.75 1.35
C ARG A 1031 11.43 1.85 0.46
N THR A 1032 10.51 2.77 0.77
CA THR A 1032 9.37 3.04 -0.10
C THR A 1032 9.87 3.44 -1.49
N PHE A 1033 9.39 2.73 -2.52
CA PHE A 1033 9.77 2.97 -3.89
C PHE A 1033 9.19 4.29 -4.40
N PRO A 1034 9.90 5.04 -5.26
CA PRO A 1034 9.31 6.16 -5.98
C PRO A 1034 8.31 5.64 -7.03
N THR A 1035 7.59 6.55 -7.69
CA THR A 1035 6.80 6.15 -8.86
C THR A 1035 7.70 5.78 -10.04
N LEU A 1036 7.32 4.72 -10.75
CA LEU A 1036 8.15 4.08 -11.76
C LEU A 1036 7.41 3.93 -13.09
N MET A 1037 8.13 4.09 -14.20
CA MET A 1037 7.57 3.91 -15.54
C MET A 1037 7.07 2.47 -15.73
N GLY A 1038 5.87 2.33 -16.30
CA GLY A 1038 5.20 1.04 -16.53
C GLY A 1038 4.44 0.48 -15.34
N TYR A 1039 4.58 1.07 -14.15
CA TYR A 1039 3.93 0.58 -12.92
C TYR A 1039 3.27 1.68 -12.08
N SER A 1040 3.43 2.96 -12.45
CA SER A 1040 2.79 4.09 -11.77
C SER A 1040 3.10 4.05 -10.25
N SER A 1041 2.09 4.04 -9.38
CA SER A 1041 2.22 3.91 -7.93
C SER A 1041 2.12 2.47 -7.40
N ARG A 1042 1.99 1.45 -8.26
CA ARG A 1042 1.78 0.05 -7.84
C ARG A 1042 2.94 -0.51 -7.01
N ILE A 1043 4.18 -0.31 -7.50
CA ILE A 1043 5.38 -0.76 -6.78
C ILE A 1043 5.58 0.04 -5.49
N MET A 1044 5.29 1.35 -5.49
CA MET A 1044 5.28 2.17 -4.29
C MET A 1044 4.30 1.59 -3.25
N ALA A 1045 3.08 1.23 -3.67
CA ALA A 1045 2.07 0.67 -2.80
C ALA A 1045 2.44 -0.73 -2.27
N GLU A 1046 3.05 -1.60 -3.09
CA GLU A 1046 3.55 -2.90 -2.62
C GLU A 1046 4.76 -2.77 -1.67
N SER A 1047 5.54 -1.68 -1.78
CA SER A 1047 6.61 -1.37 -0.81
C SER A 1047 6.11 -0.66 0.46
N TRP A 1048 4.82 -0.30 0.53
CA TRP A 1048 4.22 0.34 1.69
C TRP A 1048 3.72 -0.70 2.70
N GLU A 1049 4.50 -0.95 3.75
CA GLU A 1049 4.25 -2.02 4.73
C GLU A 1049 3.64 -1.51 6.06
N SER A 1050 3.13 -0.28 6.08
CA SER A 1050 2.74 0.38 7.32
C SER A 1050 1.31 0.13 7.79
N ASN A 1051 0.34 -0.09 6.90
CA ASN A 1051 -1.09 -0.15 7.27
C ASN A 1051 -1.39 -1.27 8.27
N LEU A 1052 -0.99 -2.51 7.94
CA LEU A 1052 -1.31 -3.68 8.75
C LEU A 1052 -0.61 -3.64 10.12
N LEU A 1053 0.66 -3.22 10.16
CA LEU A 1053 1.39 -3.02 11.42
C LEU A 1053 0.73 -1.93 12.30
N TYR A 1054 0.28 -0.84 11.70
CA TYR A 1054 -0.41 0.23 12.42
C TYR A 1054 -1.76 -0.23 12.98
N TYR A 1055 -2.57 -0.91 12.17
CA TYR A 1055 -3.88 -1.40 12.61
C TYR A 1055 -3.78 -2.53 13.63
N ALA A 1056 -2.77 -3.39 13.53
CA ALA A 1056 -2.47 -4.39 14.55
C ALA A 1056 -2.19 -3.74 15.91
N ALA A 1057 -1.30 -2.75 15.93
CA ALA A 1057 -1.00 -2.02 17.17
C ALA A 1057 -2.20 -1.21 17.68
N LEU A 1058 -3.02 -0.64 16.79
CA LEU A 1058 -4.26 0.04 17.17
C LEU A 1058 -5.27 -0.94 17.77
N ALA A 1059 -5.41 -2.14 17.22
CA ALA A 1059 -6.31 -3.15 17.76
C ALA A 1059 -5.85 -3.65 19.13
N ASP A 1060 -4.54 -3.85 19.32
CA ASP A 1060 -3.96 -4.16 20.63
C ASP A 1060 -4.27 -3.05 21.66
N GLU A 1061 -4.02 -1.79 21.27
CA GLU A 1061 -4.30 -0.60 22.08
C GLU A 1061 -5.78 -0.52 22.51
N LEU A 1062 -6.69 -0.88 21.62
CA LEU A 1062 -8.15 -0.84 21.85
C LEU A 1062 -8.71 -2.14 22.43
N HIS A 1063 -7.86 -3.11 22.78
CA HIS A 1063 -8.25 -4.42 23.27
C HIS A 1063 -9.20 -5.18 22.33
N ILE A 1064 -9.06 -4.96 21.03
CA ILE A 1064 -9.84 -5.64 19.99
C ILE A 1064 -9.24 -7.04 19.78
N PRO A 1065 -10.04 -8.11 19.88
CA PRO A 1065 -9.52 -9.47 19.70
C PRO A 1065 -9.05 -9.70 18.24
N PRO A 1066 -8.03 -10.55 18.01
CA PRO A 1066 -7.49 -10.80 16.67
C PRO A 1066 -8.53 -11.22 15.62
N SER A 1067 -9.59 -11.93 16.02
CA SER A 1067 -10.68 -12.34 15.12
C SER A 1067 -11.39 -11.16 14.46
N GLN A 1068 -11.60 -10.07 15.20
CA GLN A 1068 -12.29 -8.87 14.71
C GLN A 1068 -11.47 -8.07 13.69
N LEU A 1069 -10.16 -8.35 13.55
CA LEU A 1069 -9.34 -7.73 12.51
C LEU A 1069 -9.87 -8.00 11.10
N ASN A 1070 -10.52 -9.14 10.89
CA ASN A 1070 -11.16 -9.48 9.60
C ASN A 1070 -12.31 -8.51 9.21
N LEU A 1071 -12.86 -7.78 10.17
CA LEU A 1071 -13.87 -6.73 9.95
C LEU A 1071 -13.24 -5.32 10.00
N ARG A 1072 -12.40 -5.06 11.00
CA ARG A 1072 -11.85 -3.73 11.27
C ARG A 1072 -10.81 -3.27 10.25
N ILE A 1073 -9.93 -4.15 9.79
CA ILE A 1073 -8.90 -3.76 8.81
C ILE A 1073 -9.52 -3.35 7.47
N PRO A 1074 -10.48 -4.09 6.88
CA PRO A 1074 -11.23 -3.63 5.71
C PRO A 1074 -11.92 -2.28 5.93
N GLU A 1075 -12.59 -2.09 7.07
CA GLU A 1075 -13.30 -0.84 7.42
C GLU A 1075 -12.33 0.35 7.52
N TRP A 1076 -11.24 0.21 8.29
CA TRP A 1076 -10.26 1.27 8.47
C TRP A 1076 -9.49 1.58 7.19
N THR A 1077 -9.24 0.58 6.34
CA THR A 1077 -8.62 0.77 5.04
C THR A 1077 -9.51 1.60 4.12
N GLN A 1078 -10.80 1.28 4.04
CA GLN A 1078 -11.77 2.08 3.27
C GLN A 1078 -11.78 3.54 3.74
N LYS A 1079 -11.93 3.76 5.05
CA LYS A 1079 -11.91 5.12 5.63
C LYS A 1079 -10.61 5.85 5.36
N THR A 1080 -9.47 5.14 5.36
CA THR A 1080 -8.17 5.73 5.05
C THR A 1080 -8.12 6.17 3.60
N VAL A 1081 -8.60 5.33 2.67
CA VAL A 1081 -8.70 5.69 1.25
C VAL A 1081 -9.61 6.90 1.02
N GLU A 1082 -10.80 6.91 1.60
CA GLU A 1082 -11.77 8.01 1.44
C GLU A 1082 -11.30 9.34 2.05
N ARG A 1083 -10.34 9.32 2.98
CA ARG A 1083 -9.82 10.51 3.68
C ARG A 1083 -8.46 10.98 3.20
N ILE A 1084 -7.87 10.27 2.25
CA ILE A 1084 -6.66 10.71 1.60
C ILE A 1084 -6.93 12.04 0.89
N PHE A 1085 -6.06 13.02 1.14
CA PHE A 1085 -6.05 14.27 0.40
C PHE A 1085 -4.64 14.59 -0.08
N ALA A 1086 -4.27 13.90 -1.17
CA ALA A 1086 -2.94 13.92 -1.74
C ALA A 1086 -2.83 14.92 -2.88
N THR A 1087 -1.65 15.53 -3.02
CA THR A 1087 -1.39 16.49 -4.10
C THR A 1087 -0.87 15.80 -5.36
N HIS A 1088 -0.14 14.69 -5.23
CA HIS A 1088 0.40 13.92 -6.35
C HIS A 1088 0.57 12.44 -5.98
N LEU A 1089 0.82 11.61 -7.00
CA LEU A 1089 0.95 10.14 -6.87
C LEU A 1089 2.07 9.66 -5.92
N GLU A 1090 3.04 10.50 -5.56
CA GLU A 1090 4.15 10.16 -4.63
C GLU A 1090 3.95 10.77 -3.23
N ASP A 1091 2.80 11.37 -2.93
CA ASP A 1091 2.48 12.05 -1.66
C ASP A 1091 2.12 11.03 -0.55
N TRP A 1092 3.06 10.12 -0.26
CA TRP A 1092 2.92 9.19 0.85
C TRP A 1092 2.68 9.87 2.22
N PRO A 1093 3.12 11.12 2.50
CA PRO A 1093 2.74 11.79 3.75
C PRO A 1093 1.22 11.98 3.89
N ALA A 1094 0.49 12.25 2.80
CA ALA A 1094 -0.97 12.32 2.83
C ALA A 1094 -1.60 10.97 3.22
N LEU A 1095 -1.02 9.87 2.74
CA LEU A 1095 -1.46 8.53 3.15
C LEU A 1095 -1.19 8.28 4.65
N LEU A 1096 0.00 8.65 5.15
CA LEU A 1096 0.34 8.51 6.57
C LEU A 1096 -0.59 9.35 7.47
N ARG A 1097 -0.89 10.60 7.06
CA ARG A 1097 -1.84 11.47 7.78
C ARG A 1097 -3.22 10.84 7.83
N SER A 1098 -3.74 10.36 6.70
CA SER A 1098 -5.04 9.70 6.65
C SER A 1098 -5.11 8.47 7.57
N LEU A 1099 -4.07 7.62 7.53
CA LEU A 1099 -3.95 6.43 8.39
C LEU A 1099 -4.03 6.81 9.88
N ARG A 1100 -3.30 7.84 10.30
CA ARG A 1100 -3.31 8.32 11.69
C ARG A 1100 -4.63 8.96 12.09
N ASN A 1101 -5.28 9.70 11.19
CA ASN A 1101 -6.59 10.30 11.44
C ASN A 1101 -7.65 9.22 11.68
N VAL A 1102 -7.66 8.15 10.88
CA VAL A 1102 -8.57 7.01 11.11
C VAL A 1102 -8.28 6.34 12.46
N GLY A 1103 -7.02 6.18 12.84
CA GLY A 1103 -6.66 5.66 14.16
C GLY A 1103 -7.05 6.59 15.32
N ALA A 1104 -7.01 7.92 15.13
CA ALA A 1104 -7.45 8.88 16.13
C ALA A 1104 -8.97 8.78 16.37
N ASP A 1105 -9.75 8.68 15.29
CA ASP A 1105 -11.20 8.48 15.36
C ASP A 1105 -11.56 7.17 16.06
N ALA A 1106 -10.86 6.08 15.74
CA ALA A 1106 -11.08 4.78 16.39
C ALA A 1106 -10.88 4.87 17.93
N ARG A 1107 -9.82 5.56 18.36
CA ARG A 1107 -9.58 5.84 19.79
C ARG A 1107 -10.65 6.73 20.42
N GLU A 1108 -11.17 7.71 19.68
CA GLU A 1108 -12.25 8.56 20.17
C GLU A 1108 -13.57 7.78 20.33
N ILE A 1109 -13.93 6.96 19.34
CA ILE A 1109 -15.10 6.09 19.39
C ILE A 1109 -15.02 5.12 20.57
N ALA A 1110 -13.87 4.46 20.76
CA ALA A 1110 -13.65 3.54 21.88
C ALA A 1110 -13.80 4.25 23.24
N ARG A 1111 -13.25 5.47 23.38
CA ARG A 1111 -13.40 6.28 24.60
C ARG A 1111 -14.86 6.66 24.86
N ARG A 1112 -15.62 7.05 23.85
CA ARG A 1112 -17.06 7.38 23.99
C ARG A 1112 -17.91 6.16 24.32
N GLY A 1113 -17.61 5.00 23.71
CA GLY A 1113 -18.28 3.72 24.01
C GLY A 1113 -18.01 3.24 25.44
N GLY A 1114 -16.76 3.33 25.92
CA GLY A 1114 -16.40 2.97 27.29
C GLY A 1114 -17.10 3.83 28.37
N VAL A 1115 -17.43 5.08 28.06
CA VAL A 1115 -18.21 5.97 28.96
C VAL A 1115 -19.69 5.59 29.03
N ALA A 1116 -20.24 4.93 28.00
CA ALA A 1116 -21.61 4.43 28.02
C ALA A 1116 -21.74 3.15 28.87
N ASP A 1117 -20.76 2.24 28.79
CA ASP A 1117 -20.72 1.03 29.62
C ASP A 1117 -20.36 1.33 31.08
N SER A 1118 -19.54 2.36 31.36
CA SER A 1118 -19.24 2.76 32.74
C SER A 1118 -20.45 3.36 33.47
N LYS A 1119 -21.38 4.01 32.74
CA LYS A 1119 -22.66 4.50 33.30
C LYS A 1119 -23.73 3.41 33.48
N ALA A 1120 -23.55 2.25 32.87
CA ALA A 1120 -24.42 1.10 33.07
C ALA A 1120 -23.94 0.18 34.21
N LEU A 1121 -22.71 0.40 34.70
CA LEU A 1121 -22.07 -0.32 35.80
C LEU A 1121 -21.94 0.51 37.10
N GLU A 1122 -22.27 1.80 37.06
CA GLU A 1122 -22.63 2.63 38.23
C GLU A 1122 -24.16 2.59 38.43
#